data_AF-A0AAE0Q6E8-F1
#
_entry.id   AF-A0AAE0Q6E8-F1
#
_cell.length_a   1.000
_cell.length_b   1.000
_cell.length_c   1.000
_cell.angle_alpha   90.00
_cell.angle_beta   90.00
_cell.angle_gamma   90.00
#
_symmetry.space_group_name_H-M   'P 1'
#
loop_
_entity.id
_entity.type
_entity.pdbx_description
1 polymer ?
#
loop_
_entity_poly.entity_id
_entity_poly.type
_entity_poly.pdbx_seq_one_letter_code
_entity_poly.pdbx_strand_id
1 'polypeptide(L)'
;MSGRVGDLSVKQTEALALFRERVQDVLPQCPSQSDHFLLRWLRARNFNVQKAEAMLRKHLEFRKQMKADTITTDWKPPEVLEKFFSGGMCGYDREGSPVWYDVIGPVDPKGLLLSASKQDFIKTKVRDCEMLQKECTSQSERLGKNVESITMIYDCEGLGLKHLWKPAIETYGEVLTMFEDNYPEGLKRLLVIKAPKLFPVAYNLVKHFLSEDTRRKIMVLGSNWQEVLKKYIDPEELPAIYGGKLTDPDGDPRCRTRINQGGLVPETYYAREFIKLQYDQCVSVSRGSSHQLEYEILAPGCVLRWQFSCEGGDVGFGVFMKKKLGEWMKASQMQEVMASQRYNAHLVPEDGSLTCAEPGVYVLRFDNTYSIFQSKKVSFSVEVLLPSNDNQSQPESSRSPGRDVQKGWYGGKGITLTFILLLWPGACVSPAETAAEAGSESRVFGMRLERSDKPASTTDDGIVQFMEVGDDSDERERFNRTCAEFTKDIVIKGGMNVNSQGTSGVLGVKIKLLRKSEAQRDYALCIRNDQDSTWYLLGENDGRIRVVEEKKYMLPLWLQVIVICCLLVLSGMFSGLNLGLMALDPMELRIVQSCGTEKEKKYARKIEPIRRKGNYLLCSLLLGNVLVNTTLTILLDDLTGSGFGAVVASTIGIVIFGEIVPQALCSRHGLAVGANTIMLTKFFMLATFPLSYPISKLLDCVLGQEIGTVYNREKLVEMLKVTEPYNDLVKEELNMIQGALELRTKTVEDVMTLLSNCFMIHSDAVLDFNTMSEIMESGYTRIPVYEGERTNIVDILFVKDLAFVDPDDCTTLKTITKFYNHPVHFVFHDTKLDSMLEEFKKVE
;
A
#
# COMPACT_ATOMS: atom_id res chain seq x y z
N MET A 1 -34.69 22.77 22.37
CA MET A 1 -35.03 21.48 22.99
C MET A 1 -33.80 20.60 22.97
N SER A 2 -33.37 20.14 24.13
CA SER A 2 -32.12 19.39 24.34
C SER A 2 -32.23 17.90 24.00
N GLY A 3 -33.44 17.39 23.72
CA GLY A 3 -33.62 15.97 23.43
C GLY A 3 -33.49 15.07 24.66
N ARG A 4 -33.70 15.65 25.85
CA ARG A 4 -33.74 14.96 27.15
C ARG A 4 -35.15 14.97 27.70
N VAL A 5 -35.44 14.04 28.61
CA VAL A 5 -36.75 13.98 29.31
C VAL A 5 -37.05 15.33 29.95
N GLY A 6 -38.27 15.83 29.75
CA GLY A 6 -38.70 17.17 30.20
C GLY A 6 -38.39 18.31 29.23
N ASP A 7 -37.59 18.10 28.19
CA ASP A 7 -37.21 19.11 27.19
C ASP A 7 -37.13 18.50 25.77
N LEU A 8 -38.23 17.84 25.38
CA LEU A 8 -38.45 17.27 24.04
C LEU A 8 -39.33 18.19 23.20
N SER A 9 -38.94 18.41 21.94
CA SER A 9 -39.84 18.99 20.92
C SER A 9 -40.90 17.97 20.50
N VAL A 10 -42.00 18.42 19.90
CA VAL A 10 -43.07 17.55 19.38
C VAL A 10 -42.52 16.44 18.48
N LYS A 11 -41.63 16.77 17.53
CA LYS A 11 -40.98 15.80 16.64
C LYS A 11 -40.11 14.77 17.38
N GLN A 12 -39.46 15.19 18.47
CA GLN A 12 -38.63 14.29 19.29
C GLN A 12 -39.50 13.34 20.13
N THR A 13 -40.64 13.82 20.62
CA THR A 13 -41.63 12.98 21.33
C THR A 13 -42.23 11.94 20.39
N GLU A 14 -42.59 12.32 19.17
CA GLU A 14 -43.06 11.40 18.12
C GLU A 14 -41.99 10.37 17.76
N ALA A 15 -40.74 10.80 17.57
CA ALA A 15 -39.63 9.90 17.27
C ALA A 15 -39.35 8.92 18.42
N LEU A 16 -39.47 9.36 19.67
CA LEU A 16 -39.33 8.49 20.85
C LEU A 16 -40.45 7.44 20.91
N ALA A 17 -41.69 7.82 20.65
CA ALA A 17 -42.83 6.90 20.63
C ALA A 17 -42.66 5.84 19.54
N LEU A 18 -42.35 6.27 18.30
CA LEU A 18 -42.09 5.37 17.18
C LEU A 18 -40.88 4.46 17.43
N PHE A 19 -39.83 4.99 18.04
CA PHE A 19 -38.65 4.20 18.38
C PHE A 19 -38.99 3.11 19.39
N ARG A 20 -39.72 3.46 20.46
CA ARG A 20 -40.16 2.53 21.51
C ARG A 20 -41.03 1.40 20.94
N GLU A 21 -41.94 1.72 20.02
CA GLU A 21 -42.77 0.74 19.30
C GLU A 21 -41.91 -0.25 18.50
N ARG A 22 -40.92 0.24 17.75
CA ARG A 22 -40.07 -0.60 16.89
C ARG A 22 -39.12 -1.53 17.63
N VAL A 23 -38.69 -1.13 18.83
CA VAL A 23 -37.75 -1.92 19.64
C VAL A 23 -38.45 -2.69 20.76
N GLN A 24 -39.79 -2.73 20.76
CA GLN A 24 -40.58 -3.38 21.79
C GLN A 24 -40.23 -4.86 21.98
N ASP A 25 -39.86 -5.55 20.89
CA ASP A 25 -39.40 -6.95 20.90
C ASP A 25 -38.11 -7.16 21.71
N VAL A 26 -37.22 -6.16 21.73
CA VAL A 26 -35.92 -6.23 22.40
C VAL A 26 -35.82 -5.42 23.69
N LEU A 27 -36.82 -4.60 24.02
CA LEU A 27 -36.88 -3.82 25.26
C LEU A 27 -36.69 -4.65 26.54
N PRO A 28 -37.27 -5.87 26.68
CA PRO A 28 -37.07 -6.69 27.88
C PRO A 28 -35.62 -7.14 28.09
N GLN A 29 -34.81 -7.16 27.02
CA GLN A 29 -33.40 -7.55 27.07
C GLN A 29 -32.48 -6.35 27.35
N CYS A 30 -33.02 -5.12 27.31
CA CYS A 30 -32.25 -3.91 27.59
C CYS A 30 -32.03 -3.75 29.11
N PRO A 31 -30.90 -3.14 29.52
CA PRO A 31 -30.60 -2.91 30.94
C PRO A 31 -31.57 -1.91 31.61
N SER A 32 -32.27 -1.08 30.83
CA SER A 32 -33.29 -0.16 31.31
C SER A 32 -34.32 0.11 30.22
N GLN A 33 -35.60 0.19 30.61
CA GLN A 33 -36.70 0.53 29.70
C GLN A 33 -37.12 2.02 29.79
N SER A 34 -36.34 2.82 30.52
CA SER A 34 -36.60 4.25 30.74
C SER A 34 -36.47 5.07 29.46
N ASP A 35 -37.21 6.19 29.39
CA ASP A 35 -37.08 7.16 28.30
C ASP A 35 -35.66 7.74 28.24
N HIS A 36 -35.00 7.90 29.40
CA HIS A 36 -33.60 8.30 29.50
C HIS A 36 -32.69 7.36 28.71
N PHE A 37 -32.86 6.04 28.87
CA PHE A 37 -32.09 5.05 28.13
C PHE A 37 -32.32 5.16 26.62
N LEU A 38 -33.58 5.17 26.16
CA LEU A 38 -33.91 5.20 24.73
C LEU A 38 -33.47 6.50 24.04
N LEU A 39 -33.58 7.63 24.73
CA LEU A 39 -33.17 8.93 24.19
C LEU A 39 -31.67 9.03 23.94
N ARG A 40 -30.81 8.26 24.62
CA ARG A 40 -29.36 8.23 24.34
C ARG A 40 -29.09 7.75 22.90
N TRP A 41 -29.72 6.65 22.51
CA TRP A 41 -29.59 6.08 21.17
C TRP A 41 -30.14 7.01 20.09
N LEU A 42 -31.28 7.67 20.37
CA LEU A 42 -31.86 8.66 19.47
C LEU A 42 -30.96 9.89 19.31
N ARG A 43 -30.46 10.48 20.40
CA ARG A 43 -29.55 11.64 20.33
C ARG A 43 -28.27 11.31 19.56
N ALA A 44 -27.67 10.15 19.80
CA ALA A 44 -26.46 9.70 19.10
C ALA A 44 -26.64 9.50 17.58
N ARG A 45 -27.89 9.43 17.10
CA ARG A 45 -28.23 9.32 15.67
C ARG A 45 -29.11 10.47 15.19
N ASN A 46 -29.07 11.63 15.86
CA ASN A 46 -29.81 12.84 15.51
C ASN A 46 -31.32 12.58 15.31
N PHE A 47 -31.91 11.76 16.20
CA PHE A 47 -33.31 11.31 16.18
C PHE A 47 -33.73 10.53 14.91
N ASN A 48 -32.76 9.96 14.17
CA ASN A 48 -33.06 9.00 13.12
C ASN A 48 -33.40 7.63 13.73
N VAL A 49 -34.70 7.28 13.72
CA VAL A 49 -35.23 6.08 14.37
C VAL A 49 -34.61 4.79 13.80
N GLN A 50 -34.48 4.66 12.48
CA GLN A 50 -33.91 3.47 11.84
C GLN A 50 -32.44 3.25 12.24
N LYS A 51 -31.63 4.31 12.23
CA LYS A 51 -30.22 4.24 12.63
C LYS A 51 -30.05 3.98 14.12
N ALA A 52 -30.92 4.57 14.96
CA ALA A 52 -30.92 4.34 16.40
C ALA A 52 -31.31 2.89 16.72
N GLU A 53 -32.28 2.33 16.00
CA GLU A 53 -32.69 0.92 16.11
C GLU A 53 -31.56 -0.03 15.75
N ALA A 54 -30.92 0.17 14.60
CA ALA A 54 -29.78 -0.65 14.19
C ALA A 54 -28.64 -0.58 15.21
N MET A 55 -28.37 0.60 15.78
CA MET A 55 -27.36 0.78 16.82
C MET A 55 -27.72 0.04 18.12
N LEU A 56 -28.97 0.16 18.60
CA LEU A 56 -29.41 -0.53 19.81
C LEU A 56 -29.40 -2.06 19.65
N ARG A 57 -29.86 -2.58 18.50
CA ARG A 57 -29.82 -4.02 18.22
C ARG A 57 -28.38 -4.55 18.19
N LYS A 58 -27.45 -3.82 17.57
CA LYS A 58 -26.01 -4.15 17.59
C LYS A 58 -25.45 -4.14 19.01
N HIS A 59 -25.87 -3.18 19.84
CA HIS A 59 -25.47 -3.13 21.24
C HIS A 59 -25.95 -4.36 22.04
N LEU A 60 -27.17 -4.84 21.82
CA LEU A 60 -27.67 -6.04 22.52
C LEU A 60 -26.89 -7.29 22.14
N GLU A 61 -26.53 -7.46 20.87
CA GLU A 61 -25.64 -8.54 20.44
C GLU A 61 -24.26 -8.42 21.10
N PHE A 62 -23.71 -7.21 21.17
CA PHE A 62 -22.47 -6.95 21.91
C PHE A 62 -22.57 -7.30 23.40
N ARG A 63 -23.67 -6.92 24.08
CA ARG A 63 -23.90 -7.27 25.49
C ARG A 63 -23.89 -8.78 25.70
N LYS A 64 -24.54 -9.53 24.81
CA LYS A 64 -24.59 -11.00 24.83
C LYS A 64 -23.19 -11.61 24.64
N GLN A 65 -22.45 -11.15 23.64
CA GLN A 65 -21.10 -11.65 23.34
C GLN A 65 -20.10 -11.37 24.46
N MET A 66 -20.14 -10.16 25.03
CA MET A 66 -19.22 -9.72 26.08
C MET A 66 -19.68 -10.13 27.49
N LYS A 67 -20.87 -10.73 27.62
CA LYS A 67 -21.54 -11.01 28.90
C LYS A 67 -21.60 -9.77 29.79
N ALA A 68 -21.95 -8.63 29.20
CA ALA A 68 -21.88 -7.32 29.85
C ALA A 68 -22.74 -7.24 31.12
N ASP A 69 -23.87 -7.95 31.18
CA ASP A 69 -24.77 -7.92 32.33
C ASP A 69 -24.13 -8.48 33.62
N THR A 70 -23.25 -9.48 33.48
CA THR A 70 -22.57 -10.13 34.61
C THR A 70 -21.06 -9.86 34.66
N ILE A 71 -20.52 -9.02 33.76
CA ILE A 71 -19.07 -8.79 33.65
C ILE A 71 -18.46 -8.21 34.93
N THR A 72 -19.24 -7.45 35.71
CA THR A 72 -18.76 -6.83 36.96
C THR A 72 -18.64 -7.83 38.11
N THR A 73 -19.34 -8.97 38.04
CA THR A 73 -19.39 -10.00 39.09
C THR A 73 -18.59 -11.25 38.71
N ASP A 74 -18.74 -11.72 37.47
CA ASP A 74 -18.29 -13.04 37.05
C ASP A 74 -16.88 -13.01 36.44
N TRP A 75 -16.41 -11.83 36.03
CA TRP A 75 -15.15 -11.65 35.34
C TRP A 75 -14.23 -10.70 36.10
N LYS A 76 -12.98 -11.14 36.27
CA LYS A 76 -11.92 -10.36 36.90
C LYS A 76 -10.80 -10.15 35.87
N PRO A 77 -10.29 -8.91 35.70
CA PRO A 77 -9.17 -8.68 34.81
C PRO A 77 -7.93 -9.49 35.22
N PRO A 78 -7.07 -9.86 34.26
CA PRO A 78 -5.75 -10.41 34.56
C PRO A 78 -4.99 -9.50 35.53
N GLU A 79 -4.21 -10.10 36.43
CA GLU A 79 -3.48 -9.38 37.49
C GLU A 79 -2.60 -8.24 36.93
N VAL A 80 -2.00 -8.45 35.76
CA VAL A 80 -1.19 -7.43 35.08
C VAL A 80 -2.01 -6.18 34.72
N LEU A 81 -3.26 -6.35 34.28
CA LEU A 81 -4.14 -5.21 34.00
C LEU A 81 -4.61 -4.55 35.30
N GLU A 82 -4.94 -5.32 36.33
CA GLU A 82 -5.35 -4.75 37.62
C GLU A 82 -4.26 -3.91 38.27
N LYS A 83 -2.99 -4.31 38.13
CA LYS A 83 -1.85 -3.65 38.77
C LYS A 83 -1.23 -2.54 37.92
N PHE A 84 -1.17 -2.69 36.61
CA PHE A 84 -0.39 -1.79 35.74
C PHE A 84 -1.21 -1.03 34.70
N PHE A 85 -2.49 -1.37 34.49
CA PHE A 85 -3.34 -0.56 33.63
C PHE A 85 -3.89 0.63 34.41
N SER A 86 -3.42 1.83 34.04
CA SER A 86 -3.72 3.06 34.76
C SER A 86 -5.19 3.46 34.67
N GLY A 87 -5.63 4.19 35.68
CA GLY A 87 -6.92 4.86 35.73
C GLY A 87 -7.82 4.34 36.84
N GLY A 88 -8.98 4.98 36.98
CA GLY A 88 -9.97 4.59 37.98
C GLY A 88 -10.98 5.68 38.28
N MET A 89 -12.05 5.29 38.96
CA MET A 89 -13.12 6.18 39.39
C MET A 89 -12.79 6.80 40.75
N CYS A 90 -12.89 8.13 40.88
CA CYS A 90 -12.64 8.81 42.16
C CYS A 90 -13.48 10.09 42.30
N GLY A 91 -14.45 10.07 43.20
CA GLY A 91 -15.29 11.21 43.52
C GLY A 91 -16.33 11.55 42.44
N TYR A 92 -17.08 12.63 42.70
CA TYR A 92 -18.17 13.10 41.85
C TYR A 92 -18.01 14.57 41.49
N ASP A 93 -18.50 14.96 40.32
CA ASP A 93 -18.58 16.37 39.95
C ASP A 93 -19.71 17.08 40.71
N ARG A 94 -19.76 18.42 40.62
CA ARG A 94 -20.76 19.24 41.34
C ARG A 94 -22.21 18.90 40.99
N GLU A 95 -22.45 18.26 39.85
CA GLU A 95 -23.77 17.83 39.42
C GLU A 95 -24.05 16.37 39.77
N GLY A 96 -23.11 15.68 40.43
CA GLY A 96 -23.24 14.30 40.88
C GLY A 96 -22.78 13.25 39.88
N SER A 97 -22.22 13.65 38.73
CA SER A 97 -21.68 12.71 37.75
C SER A 97 -20.39 12.09 38.28
N PRO A 98 -20.20 10.76 38.18
CA PRO A 98 -18.94 10.10 38.55
C PRO A 98 -17.75 10.65 37.76
N VAL A 99 -16.59 10.76 38.42
CA VAL A 99 -15.35 11.23 37.79
C VAL A 99 -14.39 10.07 37.56
N TRP A 100 -13.99 9.87 36.31
CA TRP A 100 -12.98 8.89 35.90
C TRP A 100 -11.65 9.57 35.59
N TYR A 101 -10.55 9.00 36.05
CA TYR A 101 -9.19 9.47 35.78
C TYR A 101 -8.48 8.47 34.87
N ASP A 102 -7.86 8.94 33.79
CA ASP A 102 -6.89 8.18 33.00
C ASP A 102 -5.52 8.88 33.12
N VAL A 103 -4.49 8.14 33.58
CA VAL A 103 -3.14 8.67 33.82
C VAL A 103 -2.17 8.11 32.78
N ILE A 104 -1.88 8.90 31.74
CA ILE A 104 -1.29 8.37 30.51
C ILE A 104 0.21 8.13 30.59
N GLY A 105 0.99 9.09 31.09
CA GLY A 105 2.46 9.00 31.07
C GLY A 105 3.10 7.74 31.65
N PRO A 106 2.65 7.22 32.80
CA PRO A 106 3.25 6.03 33.41
C PRO A 106 2.80 4.71 32.75
N VAL A 107 1.85 4.73 31.82
CA VAL A 107 1.43 3.52 31.09
C VAL A 107 2.61 2.94 30.32
N ASP A 108 2.72 1.61 30.35
CA ASP A 108 3.66 0.83 29.55
C ASP A 108 2.90 0.02 28.49
N PRO A 109 2.63 0.61 27.30
CA PRO A 109 1.80 -0.06 26.30
C PRO A 109 2.42 -1.35 25.77
N LYS A 110 3.75 -1.41 25.69
CA LYS A 110 4.47 -2.59 25.17
C LYS A 110 4.39 -3.72 26.18
N GLY A 111 4.75 -3.48 27.44
CA GLY A 111 4.65 -4.50 28.49
C GLY A 111 3.23 -5.01 28.70
N LEU A 112 2.23 -4.12 28.64
CA LEU A 112 0.82 -4.47 28.73
C LEU A 112 0.37 -5.38 27.57
N LEU A 113 0.68 -5.04 26.32
CA LEU A 113 0.27 -5.84 25.14
C LEU A 113 1.08 -7.14 24.96
N LEU A 114 2.27 -7.24 25.56
CA LEU A 114 3.01 -8.51 25.65
C LEU A 114 2.45 -9.43 26.76
N SER A 115 1.78 -8.87 27.76
CA SER A 115 1.29 -9.61 28.93
C SER A 115 -0.19 -10.00 28.85
N ALA A 116 -1.03 -9.20 28.17
CA ALA A 116 -2.47 -9.41 28.08
C ALA A 116 -2.97 -9.39 26.63
N SER A 117 -4.10 -10.04 26.36
CA SER A 117 -4.69 -10.03 25.03
C SER A 117 -5.47 -8.74 24.76
N LYS A 118 -5.62 -8.34 23.49
CA LYS A 118 -6.49 -7.22 23.09
C LYS A 118 -7.90 -7.36 23.65
N GLN A 119 -8.45 -8.58 23.66
CA GLN A 119 -9.78 -8.84 24.17
C GLN A 119 -9.88 -8.58 25.69
N ASP A 120 -8.81 -8.82 26.45
CA ASP A 120 -8.79 -8.51 27.89
C ASP A 120 -8.82 -6.99 28.15
N PHE A 121 -8.16 -6.18 27.31
CA PHE A 121 -8.26 -4.72 27.41
C PHE A 121 -9.69 -4.24 27.14
N ILE A 122 -10.32 -4.75 26.07
CA ILE A 122 -11.69 -4.39 25.73
C ILE A 122 -12.63 -4.82 26.87
N LYS A 123 -12.54 -6.06 27.37
CA LYS A 123 -13.35 -6.54 28.50
C LYS A 123 -13.14 -5.73 29.77
N THR A 124 -11.90 -5.33 30.07
CA THR A 124 -11.59 -4.44 31.21
C THR A 124 -12.33 -3.11 31.07
N LYS A 125 -12.26 -2.48 29.89
CA LYS A 125 -12.95 -1.21 29.66
C LYS A 125 -14.48 -1.33 29.60
N VAL A 126 -15.01 -2.46 29.13
CA VAL A 126 -16.46 -2.77 29.23
C VAL A 126 -16.87 -2.87 30.70
N ARG A 127 -16.10 -3.60 31.53
CA ARG A 127 -16.34 -3.70 32.97
C ARG A 127 -16.34 -2.32 33.63
N ASP A 128 -15.35 -1.48 33.33
CA ASP A 128 -15.27 -0.12 33.85
C ASP A 128 -16.51 0.71 33.45
N CYS A 129 -16.97 0.60 32.20
CA CYS A 129 -18.17 1.29 31.73
C CYS A 129 -19.44 0.80 32.43
N GLU A 130 -19.63 -0.51 32.61
CA GLU A 130 -20.78 -1.05 33.34
C GLU A 130 -20.74 -0.66 34.83
N MET A 131 -19.56 -0.60 35.46
CA MET A 131 -19.41 -0.08 36.82
C MET A 131 -19.80 1.40 36.91
N LEU A 132 -19.37 2.22 35.96
CA LEU A 132 -19.73 3.64 35.90
C LEU A 132 -21.23 3.85 35.65
N GLN A 133 -21.87 3.01 34.83
CA GLN A 133 -23.33 3.05 34.64
C GLN A 133 -24.07 2.70 35.94
N LYS A 134 -23.61 1.69 36.70
CA LYS A 134 -24.17 1.36 38.02
C LYS A 134 -24.03 2.52 39.01
N GLU A 135 -22.88 3.17 39.00
CA GLU A 135 -22.63 4.35 39.83
C GLU A 135 -23.56 5.51 39.47
N CYS A 136 -23.75 5.78 38.17
CA CYS A 136 -24.73 6.75 37.68
C CYS A 136 -26.16 6.46 38.17
N THR A 137 -26.58 5.19 38.16
CA THR A 137 -27.89 4.79 38.70
C THR A 137 -27.98 5.07 40.21
N SER A 138 -26.97 4.67 40.99
CA SER A 138 -26.94 4.93 42.43
C SER A 138 -26.97 6.43 42.76
N GLN A 139 -26.23 7.23 41.99
CA GLN A 139 -26.25 8.69 42.10
C GLN A 139 -27.61 9.28 41.74
N SER A 140 -28.30 8.69 40.77
CA SER A 140 -29.62 9.15 40.36
C SER A 140 -30.65 8.97 41.48
N GLU A 141 -30.60 7.81 42.15
CA GLU A 141 -31.43 7.51 43.31
C GLU A 141 -31.09 8.43 44.49
N ARG A 142 -29.80 8.60 44.79
CA ARG A 142 -29.32 9.41 45.92
C ARG A 142 -29.69 10.89 45.80
N LEU A 143 -29.65 11.44 44.58
CA LEU A 143 -29.88 12.86 44.32
C LEU A 143 -31.31 13.17 43.87
N GLY A 144 -32.14 12.16 43.63
CA GLY A 144 -33.50 12.33 43.10
C GLY A 144 -33.56 12.99 41.72
N LYS A 145 -32.48 12.88 40.92
CA LYS A 145 -32.37 13.45 39.58
C LYS A 145 -31.61 12.49 38.67
N ASN A 146 -31.93 12.46 37.38
CA ASN A 146 -31.25 11.55 36.45
C ASN A 146 -29.79 11.94 36.20
N VAL A 147 -28.86 11.06 36.57
CA VAL A 147 -27.43 11.11 36.29
C VAL A 147 -27.11 9.99 35.32
N GLU A 148 -26.80 10.32 34.07
CA GLU A 148 -26.57 9.32 32.99
C GLU A 148 -25.21 9.44 32.30
N SER A 149 -24.38 10.40 32.73
CA SER A 149 -23.11 10.73 32.07
C SER A 149 -21.99 11.00 33.06
N ILE A 150 -20.76 10.74 32.61
CA ILE A 150 -19.53 10.80 33.42
C ILE A 150 -18.64 11.99 33.03
N THR A 151 -17.87 12.48 33.99
CA THR A 151 -16.79 13.43 33.76
C THR A 151 -15.46 12.67 33.70
N MET A 152 -14.67 12.86 32.64
CA MET A 152 -13.36 12.23 32.52
C MET A 152 -12.25 13.26 32.68
N ILE A 153 -11.19 12.92 33.42
CA ILE A 153 -9.95 13.68 33.53
C ILE A 153 -8.83 12.87 32.90
N TYR A 154 -8.23 13.43 31.85
CA TYR A 154 -7.11 12.85 31.13
C TYR A 154 -5.83 13.55 31.56
N ASP A 155 -5.05 12.89 32.41
CA ASP A 155 -3.73 13.34 32.77
C ASP A 155 -2.72 12.90 31.71
N CYS A 156 -2.36 13.84 30.82
CA CYS A 156 -1.40 13.61 29.75
C CYS A 156 0.04 13.96 30.15
N GLU A 157 0.32 14.23 31.44
CA GLU A 157 1.70 14.39 31.89
C GLU A 157 2.50 13.13 31.59
N GLY A 158 3.66 13.30 30.94
CA GLY A 158 4.50 12.17 30.52
C GLY A 158 4.06 11.47 29.23
N LEU A 159 3.02 11.96 28.52
CA LEU A 159 2.70 11.48 27.17
C LEU A 159 3.90 11.66 26.23
N GLY A 160 4.59 10.56 25.95
CA GLY A 160 5.74 10.49 25.05
C GLY A 160 5.56 9.53 23.88
N LEU A 161 6.63 9.39 23.10
CA LEU A 161 6.70 8.59 21.87
C LEU A 161 6.32 7.11 22.06
N LYS A 162 6.59 6.52 23.24
CA LYS A 162 6.20 5.14 23.58
C LYS A 162 4.70 4.87 23.45
N HIS A 163 3.85 5.90 23.62
CA HIS A 163 2.39 5.77 23.50
C HIS A 163 1.91 5.83 22.04
N LEU A 164 2.77 6.26 21.11
CA LEU A 164 2.47 6.32 19.67
C LEU A 164 2.84 5.01 18.95
N TRP A 165 3.19 3.98 19.70
CA TRP A 165 3.44 2.65 19.15
C TRP A 165 2.18 2.12 18.44
N LYS A 166 2.33 1.64 17.21
CA LYS A 166 1.20 1.35 16.31
C LYS A 166 0.20 0.34 16.92
N PRO A 167 0.62 -0.82 17.46
CA PRO A 167 -0.29 -1.76 18.13
C PRO A 167 -1.04 -1.16 19.33
N ALA A 168 -0.41 -0.25 20.08
CA ALA A 168 -1.05 0.43 21.21
C ALA A 168 -2.15 1.38 20.73
N ILE A 169 -1.87 2.18 19.71
CA ILE A 169 -2.83 3.10 19.11
C ILE A 169 -4.01 2.36 18.49
N GLU A 170 -3.76 1.24 17.79
CA GLU A 170 -4.82 0.39 17.23
C GLU A 170 -5.71 -0.19 18.34
N THR A 171 -5.11 -0.78 19.37
CA THR A 171 -5.87 -1.34 20.51
C THR A 171 -6.69 -0.28 21.23
N TYR A 172 -6.12 0.91 21.44
CA TYR A 172 -6.84 2.02 22.05
C TYR A 172 -7.95 2.54 21.14
N GLY A 173 -7.74 2.58 19.82
CA GLY A 173 -8.77 2.90 18.83
C GLY A 173 -9.95 1.92 18.84
N GLU A 174 -9.68 0.62 18.99
CA GLU A 174 -10.71 -0.41 19.18
C GLU A 174 -11.52 -0.16 20.46
N VAL A 175 -10.86 0.22 21.56
CA VAL A 175 -11.52 0.59 22.84
C VAL A 175 -12.41 1.83 22.66
N LEU A 176 -11.93 2.87 21.99
CA LEU A 176 -12.73 4.08 21.73
C LEU A 176 -13.94 3.78 20.84
N THR A 177 -13.75 2.96 19.81
CA THR A 177 -14.84 2.52 18.93
C THR A 177 -15.89 1.73 19.70
N MET A 178 -15.45 0.81 20.59
CA MET A 178 -16.33 0.09 21.49
C MET A 178 -17.14 1.05 22.37
N PHE A 179 -16.50 2.08 22.94
CA PHE A 179 -17.16 3.07 23.77
C PHE A 179 -18.22 3.87 23.01
N GLU A 180 -17.89 4.38 21.82
CA GLU A 180 -18.80 5.16 20.96
C GLU A 180 -20.00 4.35 20.45
N ASP A 181 -19.78 3.07 20.11
CA ASP A 181 -20.83 2.20 19.58
C ASP A 181 -21.80 1.70 20.67
N ASN A 182 -21.34 1.54 21.92
CA ASN A 182 -22.10 0.85 22.97
C ASN A 182 -22.50 1.73 24.16
N TYR A 183 -21.82 2.85 24.37
CA TYR A 183 -22.11 3.79 25.46
C TYR A 183 -22.39 5.21 24.92
N PRO A 184 -23.31 5.35 23.95
CA PRO A 184 -23.63 6.65 23.36
C PRO A 184 -24.11 7.63 24.42
N GLU A 185 -23.76 8.90 24.26
CA GLU A 185 -24.13 9.99 25.19
C GLU A 185 -23.65 9.75 26.64
N GLY A 186 -22.78 8.77 26.89
CA GLY A 186 -22.26 8.45 28.22
C GLY A 186 -21.21 9.45 28.72
N LEU A 187 -20.54 10.17 27.82
CA LEU A 187 -19.59 11.21 28.17
C LEU A 187 -20.29 12.56 28.38
N LYS A 188 -20.03 13.20 29.52
CA LYS A 188 -20.46 14.58 29.81
C LYS A 188 -19.44 15.60 29.33
N ARG A 189 -18.19 15.40 29.77
CA ARG A 189 -17.01 16.20 29.42
C ARG A 189 -15.74 15.40 29.64
N LEU A 190 -14.71 15.73 28.87
CA LEU A 190 -13.37 15.19 29.03
C LEU A 190 -12.39 16.36 29.18
N LEU A 191 -11.72 16.43 30.33
CA LEU A 191 -10.78 17.49 30.68
C LEU A 191 -9.36 16.96 30.50
N VAL A 192 -8.67 17.40 29.45
CA VAL A 192 -7.26 17.05 29.21
C VAL A 192 -6.38 18.04 29.97
N ILE A 193 -5.56 17.54 30.87
CA ILE A 193 -4.63 18.34 31.69
C ILE A 193 -3.18 17.97 31.37
N LYS A 194 -2.28 18.94 31.58
CA LYS A 194 -0.82 18.78 31.44
C LYS A 194 -0.41 18.19 30.08
N ALA A 195 -1.12 18.56 29.02
CA ALA A 195 -0.86 18.10 27.66
C ALA A 195 0.50 18.60 27.13
N PRO A 196 1.42 17.71 26.70
CA PRO A 196 2.70 18.12 26.13
C PRO A 196 2.56 18.54 24.66
N LYS A 197 3.65 19.07 24.07
CA LYS A 197 3.71 19.45 22.64
C LYS A 197 3.40 18.27 21.69
N LEU A 198 3.53 17.04 22.15
CA LEU A 198 3.21 15.82 21.39
C LEU A 198 1.69 15.53 21.31
N PHE A 199 0.88 16.14 22.18
CA PHE A 199 -0.55 15.86 22.27
C PHE A 199 -1.32 16.04 20.94
N PRO A 200 -1.10 17.11 20.14
CA PRO A 200 -1.81 17.25 18.86
C PRO A 200 -1.55 16.10 17.88
N VAL A 201 -0.36 15.50 17.91
CA VAL A 201 -0.04 14.33 17.08
C VAL A 201 -0.77 13.10 17.60
N ALA A 202 -0.70 12.85 18.91
CA ALA A 202 -1.40 11.73 19.56
C ALA A 202 -2.92 11.82 19.34
N TYR A 203 -3.50 13.01 19.51
CA TYR A 203 -4.92 13.26 19.26
C TYR A 203 -5.30 13.01 17.80
N ASN A 204 -4.46 13.45 16.85
CA ASN A 204 -4.71 13.22 15.43
C ASN A 204 -4.78 11.73 15.05
N LEU A 205 -4.01 10.88 15.75
CA LEU A 205 -4.06 9.43 15.54
C LEU A 205 -5.37 8.81 15.99
N VAL A 206 -5.99 9.30 17.06
CA VAL A 206 -7.18 8.67 17.65
C VAL A 206 -8.48 9.40 17.31
N LYS A 207 -8.41 10.65 16.82
CA LYS A 207 -9.61 11.48 16.59
C LYS A 207 -10.62 10.81 15.69
N HIS A 208 -10.18 10.05 14.68
CA HIS A 208 -11.06 9.43 13.70
C HIS A 208 -11.96 8.32 14.28
N PHE A 209 -11.59 7.76 15.44
CA PHE A 209 -12.45 6.84 16.20
C PHE A 209 -13.52 7.56 17.03
N LEU A 210 -13.39 8.87 17.24
CA LEU A 210 -14.29 9.67 18.07
C LEU A 210 -15.40 10.30 17.24
N SER A 211 -16.62 10.29 17.77
CA SER A 211 -17.76 10.99 17.20
C SER A 211 -17.61 12.51 17.33
N GLU A 212 -18.34 13.28 16.52
CA GLU A 212 -18.34 14.74 16.65
C GLU A 212 -18.82 15.22 18.02
N ASP A 213 -19.77 14.52 18.63
CA ASP A 213 -20.29 14.84 19.96
C ASP A 213 -19.20 14.71 21.03
N THR A 214 -18.49 13.57 21.04
CA THR A 214 -17.34 13.36 21.93
C THR A 214 -16.25 14.41 21.71
N ARG A 215 -15.90 14.72 20.46
CA ARG A 215 -14.88 15.73 20.16
C ARG A 215 -15.24 17.13 20.69
N ARG A 216 -16.52 17.51 20.66
CA ARG A 216 -16.99 18.80 21.21
C ARG A 216 -16.92 18.86 22.74
N LYS A 217 -16.93 17.70 23.41
CA LYS A 217 -16.85 17.56 24.88
C LYS A 217 -15.42 17.51 25.41
N ILE A 218 -14.42 17.39 24.53
CA ILE A 218 -13.00 17.41 24.89
C ILE A 218 -12.54 18.85 25.10
N MET A 219 -12.06 19.15 26.29
CA MET A 219 -11.51 20.45 26.67
C MET A 219 -10.04 20.29 27.03
N VAL A 220 -9.16 20.86 26.19
CA VAL A 220 -7.71 20.89 26.47
C VAL A 220 -7.40 22.09 27.35
N LEU A 221 -6.96 21.84 28.57
CA LEU A 221 -6.73 22.87 29.58
C LEU A 221 -5.27 23.38 29.54
N GLY A 222 -5.11 24.70 29.71
CA GLY A 222 -3.81 25.35 29.81
C GLY A 222 -3.18 25.25 31.20
N SER A 223 -2.31 26.19 31.55
CA SER A 223 -1.60 26.21 32.83
C SER A 223 -2.51 26.35 34.06
N ASN A 224 -3.70 26.94 33.91
CA ASN A 224 -4.69 27.13 34.98
C ASN A 224 -5.63 25.92 35.16
N TRP A 225 -5.24 24.73 34.71
CA TRP A 225 -6.08 23.53 34.75
C TRP A 225 -6.65 23.22 36.15
N GLN A 226 -5.87 23.40 37.22
CA GLN A 226 -6.34 23.16 38.60
C GLN A 226 -7.53 24.04 38.99
N GLU A 227 -7.52 25.32 38.60
CA GLU A 227 -8.62 26.24 38.86
C GLU A 227 -9.86 25.83 38.08
N VAL A 228 -9.68 25.39 36.83
CA VAL A 228 -10.79 24.92 35.99
C VAL A 228 -11.40 23.62 36.54
N LEU A 229 -10.58 22.68 37.04
CA LEU A 229 -11.09 21.46 37.68
C LEU A 229 -11.99 21.80 38.88
N LYS A 230 -11.58 22.74 39.74
CA LYS A 230 -12.35 23.18 40.93
C LYS A 230 -13.68 23.86 40.60
N LYS A 231 -13.83 24.41 39.39
CA LYS A 231 -15.12 24.94 38.91
C LYS A 231 -16.14 23.82 38.72
N TYR A 232 -15.70 22.65 38.28
CA TYR A 232 -16.58 21.53 37.96
C TYR A 232 -16.68 20.48 39.06
N ILE A 233 -15.64 20.33 39.89
CA ILE A 233 -15.55 19.30 40.93
C ILE A 233 -15.31 20.00 42.26
N ASP A 234 -15.98 19.54 43.31
CA ASP A 234 -15.77 20.09 44.65
C ASP A 234 -14.37 19.71 45.16
N PRO A 235 -13.61 20.63 45.80
CA PRO A 235 -12.30 20.30 46.37
C PRO A 235 -12.30 19.08 47.30
N GLU A 236 -13.39 18.79 48.02
CA GLU A 236 -13.49 17.60 48.90
C GLU A 236 -13.60 16.28 48.11
N GLU A 237 -14.05 16.33 46.85
CA GLU A 237 -14.20 15.18 45.94
C GLU A 237 -13.03 15.04 44.95
N LEU A 238 -12.15 16.05 44.88
CA LEU A 238 -11.02 16.10 43.96
C LEU A 238 -9.72 15.66 44.69
N PRO A 239 -8.94 14.71 44.15
CA PRO A 239 -7.66 14.31 44.74
C PRO A 239 -6.71 15.50 44.92
N ALA A 240 -5.95 15.49 46.02
CA ALA A 240 -5.02 16.55 46.37
C ALA A 240 -3.95 16.78 45.29
N ILE A 241 -3.49 15.73 44.59
CA ILE A 241 -2.55 15.84 43.46
C ILE A 241 -3.11 16.67 42.29
N TYR A 242 -4.44 16.70 42.12
CA TYR A 242 -5.14 17.49 41.10
C TYR A 242 -5.61 18.86 41.63
N GLY A 243 -5.14 19.25 42.83
CA GLY A 243 -5.40 20.55 43.45
C GLY A 243 -6.57 20.57 44.44
N GLY A 244 -7.23 19.44 44.70
CA GLY A 244 -8.29 19.32 45.70
C GLY A 244 -7.76 19.02 47.11
N LYS A 245 -8.58 18.31 47.90
CA LYS A 245 -8.28 17.93 49.29
C LYS A 245 -8.46 16.43 49.57
N LEU A 246 -9.04 15.68 48.64
CA LEU A 246 -9.26 14.25 48.81
C LEU A 246 -7.91 13.50 48.86
N THR A 247 -7.75 12.63 49.85
CA THR A 247 -6.59 11.73 50.00
C THR A 247 -7.08 10.32 50.32
N ASP A 248 -6.19 9.34 50.17
CA ASP A 248 -6.44 8.01 50.74
C ASP A 248 -6.46 8.05 52.29
N PRO A 249 -6.97 6.99 52.95
CA PRO A 249 -6.97 6.90 54.41
C PRO A 249 -5.59 7.01 55.07
N ASP A 250 -4.53 6.69 54.34
CA ASP A 250 -3.12 6.83 54.75
C ASP A 250 -2.53 8.21 54.46
N GLY A 251 -3.31 9.11 53.86
CA GLY A 251 -2.89 10.45 53.46
C GLY A 251 -2.23 10.55 52.08
N ASP A 252 -2.19 9.49 51.26
CA ASP A 252 -1.62 9.60 49.90
C ASP A 252 -2.44 10.58 49.04
N PRO A 253 -1.85 11.69 48.55
CA PRO A 253 -2.55 12.71 47.76
C PRO A 253 -2.95 12.23 46.36
N ARG A 254 -2.49 11.06 45.93
CA ARG A 254 -2.79 10.47 44.61
C ARG A 254 -3.99 9.55 44.60
N CYS A 255 -4.56 9.24 45.77
CA CYS A 255 -5.68 8.30 45.92
C CYS A 255 -5.45 6.96 45.21
N ARG A 256 -4.31 6.31 45.46
CA ARG A 256 -3.88 5.05 44.83
C ARG A 256 -4.83 3.88 45.11
N THR A 257 -5.61 3.93 46.18
CA THR A 257 -6.65 2.91 46.43
C THR A 257 -7.78 2.95 45.40
N ARG A 258 -7.96 4.09 44.72
CA ARG A 258 -9.03 4.32 43.73
C ARG A 258 -8.52 4.56 42.32
N ILE A 259 -7.34 5.15 42.17
CA ILE A 259 -6.75 5.51 40.89
C ILE A 259 -5.45 4.73 40.71
N ASN A 260 -5.45 3.78 39.78
CA ASN A 260 -4.24 3.08 39.39
C ASN A 260 -3.29 4.05 38.65
N GLN A 261 -2.05 4.15 39.10
CA GLN A 261 -1.03 5.06 38.55
C GLN A 261 -0.19 4.41 37.43
N GLY A 262 -0.52 3.20 37.00
CA GLY A 262 0.24 2.43 36.03
C GLY A 262 1.64 2.06 36.51
N GLY A 263 2.56 1.92 35.56
CA GLY A 263 3.95 1.59 35.81
C GLY A 263 4.53 0.67 34.73
N LEU A 264 5.84 0.45 34.80
CA LEU A 264 6.52 -0.52 33.95
C LEU A 264 6.06 -1.93 34.32
N VAL A 265 5.65 -2.71 33.33
CA VAL A 265 5.22 -4.09 33.56
C VAL A 265 6.46 -4.97 33.72
N PRO A 266 6.59 -5.75 34.81
CA PRO A 266 7.70 -6.69 34.96
C PRO A 266 7.69 -7.75 33.86
N GLU A 267 8.86 -8.06 33.31
CA GLU A 267 9.02 -9.06 32.23
C GLU A 267 8.47 -10.45 32.61
N THR A 268 8.37 -10.76 33.91
CA THR A 268 7.75 -12.00 34.41
C THR A 268 6.28 -12.16 34.01
N TYR A 269 5.58 -11.07 33.66
CA TYR A 269 4.20 -11.13 33.17
C TYR A 269 4.10 -11.35 31.66
N TYR A 270 5.21 -11.30 30.92
CA TYR A 270 5.17 -11.35 29.46
C TYR A 270 4.79 -12.75 28.99
N ALA A 271 3.62 -12.85 28.34
CA ALA A 271 3.11 -14.09 27.78
C ALA A 271 3.65 -14.36 26.37
N ARG A 272 4.24 -13.35 25.73
CA ARG A 272 4.82 -13.41 24.38
C ARG A 272 6.05 -12.51 24.29
N GLU A 273 7.01 -12.89 23.45
CA GLU A 273 8.25 -12.11 23.23
C GLU A 273 8.04 -10.94 22.25
N PHE A 274 7.16 -11.09 21.26
CA PHE A 274 6.85 -10.04 20.29
C PHE A 274 5.41 -10.15 19.78
N ILE A 275 4.95 -9.09 19.10
CA ILE A 275 3.67 -9.07 18.39
C ILE A 275 3.95 -9.21 16.90
N LYS A 276 3.24 -10.11 16.22
CA LYS A 276 3.39 -10.30 14.78
C LYS A 276 2.85 -9.06 14.04
N LEU A 277 3.77 -8.30 13.44
CA LEU A 277 3.46 -7.08 12.69
C LEU A 277 3.38 -7.39 11.19
N GLN A 278 2.48 -6.70 10.49
CA GLN A 278 2.48 -6.64 9.02
C GLN A 278 3.30 -5.42 8.58
N TYR A 279 4.02 -5.57 7.46
CA TYR A 279 4.86 -4.52 6.90
C TYR A 279 4.39 -4.12 5.51
N ASP A 280 4.33 -2.81 5.26
CA ASP A 280 3.89 -2.23 3.99
C ASP A 280 4.88 -2.47 2.84
N GLN A 281 6.19 -2.47 3.15
CA GLN A 281 7.25 -2.53 2.15
C GLN A 281 8.28 -3.59 2.51
N CYS A 282 8.92 -4.12 1.47
CA CYS A 282 10.00 -5.07 1.60
C CYS A 282 11.07 -4.79 0.54
N VAL A 283 12.31 -4.59 0.98
CA VAL A 283 13.45 -4.26 0.11
C VAL A 283 14.60 -5.22 0.36
N SER A 284 15.36 -5.53 -0.69
CA SER A 284 16.60 -6.28 -0.57
C SER A 284 17.79 -5.32 -0.59
N VAL A 285 18.52 -5.24 0.52
CA VAL A 285 19.75 -4.46 0.65
C VAL A 285 20.93 -5.38 0.33
N SER A 286 21.55 -5.15 -0.83
CA SER A 286 22.73 -5.91 -1.26
C SER A 286 23.88 -5.78 -0.25
N ARG A 287 24.80 -6.76 -0.27
CA ARG A 287 26.00 -6.74 0.59
C ARG A 287 26.80 -5.45 0.40
N GLY A 288 27.35 -4.89 1.47
CA GLY A 288 28.19 -3.70 1.41
C GLY A 288 27.45 -2.42 0.96
N SER A 289 26.13 -2.48 0.82
CA SER A 289 25.29 -1.38 0.34
C SER A 289 24.35 -0.88 1.43
N SER A 290 23.72 0.26 1.16
CA SER A 290 22.70 0.83 2.03
C SER A 290 21.51 1.31 1.21
N HIS A 291 20.31 1.15 1.76
CA HIS A 291 19.08 1.69 1.22
C HIS A 291 18.65 2.93 2.00
N GLN A 292 18.21 3.99 1.32
CA GLN A 292 17.82 5.27 1.93
C GLN A 292 16.37 5.58 1.53
N LEU A 293 15.56 5.97 2.51
CA LEU A 293 14.20 6.46 2.33
C LEU A 293 14.16 7.92 2.71
N GLU A 294 13.63 8.77 1.84
CA GLU A 294 13.62 10.22 2.02
C GLU A 294 12.20 10.73 2.26
N TYR A 295 12.02 11.45 3.37
CA TYR A 295 10.75 12.08 3.75
C TYR A 295 10.96 13.58 3.91
N GLU A 296 10.30 14.36 3.06
CA GLU A 296 10.31 15.82 3.15
C GLU A 296 9.33 16.30 4.22
N ILE A 297 9.85 16.92 5.27
CA ILE A 297 9.09 17.47 6.39
C ILE A 297 9.02 18.98 6.22
N LEU A 298 7.83 19.48 5.91
CA LEU A 298 7.59 20.90 5.63
C LEU A 298 7.34 21.72 6.91
N ALA A 299 6.88 21.07 7.99
CA ALA A 299 6.52 21.74 9.23
C ALA A 299 7.14 21.03 10.45
N PRO A 300 7.69 21.78 11.43
CA PRO A 300 8.24 21.20 12.64
C PRO A 300 7.12 20.61 13.51
N GLY A 301 7.45 19.60 14.32
CA GLY A 301 6.52 18.93 15.23
C GLY A 301 5.80 17.71 14.65
N CYS A 302 6.09 17.33 13.40
CA CYS A 302 5.68 16.03 12.86
C CYS A 302 6.43 14.90 13.57
N VAL A 303 5.84 13.71 13.67
CA VAL A 303 6.52 12.53 14.22
C VAL A 303 6.74 11.52 13.11
N LEU A 304 8.00 11.21 12.85
CA LEU A 304 8.39 10.10 11.98
C LEU A 304 8.36 8.82 12.82
N ARG A 305 7.59 7.82 12.39
CA ARG A 305 7.47 6.52 13.06
C ARG A 305 7.89 5.42 12.09
N TRP A 306 8.63 4.44 12.56
CA TRP A 306 9.06 3.29 11.76
C TRP A 306 8.96 2.00 12.55
N GLN A 307 8.83 0.90 11.81
CA GLN A 307 8.98 -0.45 12.29
C GLN A 307 9.63 -1.28 11.20
N PHE A 308 10.54 -2.20 11.54
CA PHE A 308 11.19 -3.06 10.57
C PHE A 308 11.62 -4.40 11.16
N SER A 309 11.71 -5.41 10.30
CA SER A 309 12.29 -6.71 10.59
C SER A 309 13.11 -7.17 9.40
N CYS A 310 14.08 -8.06 9.64
CA CYS A 310 14.92 -8.62 8.58
C CYS A 310 14.87 -10.15 8.58
N GLU A 311 14.96 -10.77 7.40
CA GLU A 311 14.89 -12.24 7.26
C GLU A 311 16.14 -12.97 7.82
N GLY A 312 17.22 -12.26 8.20
CA GLY A 312 18.38 -12.88 8.84
C GLY A 312 19.57 -11.95 9.11
N GLY A 313 20.13 -12.08 10.33
CA GLY A 313 21.32 -11.38 10.83
C GLY A 313 21.14 -9.87 10.99
N ASP A 314 22.12 -9.19 11.58
CA ASP A 314 21.92 -7.80 12.00
C ASP A 314 21.93 -6.79 10.84
N VAL A 315 21.10 -5.74 10.93
CA VAL A 315 21.05 -4.64 9.95
C VAL A 315 21.39 -3.32 10.66
N GLY A 316 22.17 -2.46 10.00
CA GLY A 316 22.39 -1.11 10.46
C GLY A 316 21.17 -0.24 10.19
N PHE A 317 20.76 0.59 11.14
CA PHE A 317 19.68 1.54 10.92
C PHE A 317 19.97 2.88 11.62
N GLY A 318 19.77 3.98 10.90
CA GLY A 318 19.96 5.34 11.40
C GLY A 318 19.06 6.34 10.68
N VAL A 319 18.87 7.51 11.30
CA VAL A 319 18.07 8.61 10.74
C VAL A 319 18.96 9.84 10.58
N PHE A 320 18.99 10.37 9.37
CA PHE A 320 19.79 11.53 9.00
C PHE A 320 18.90 12.65 8.47
N MET A 321 19.45 13.84 8.30
CA MET A 321 18.76 14.99 7.74
C MET A 321 19.61 15.67 6.69
N LYS A 322 18.97 16.10 5.60
CA LYS A 322 19.58 16.87 4.51
C LYS A 322 18.69 18.03 4.05
N LYS A 323 19.32 18.97 3.33
CA LYS A 323 18.67 20.23 2.89
C LYS A 323 17.85 20.13 1.61
N LYS A 324 18.13 19.17 0.73
CA LYS A 324 17.48 19.03 -0.59
C LYS A 324 17.06 17.59 -0.86
N LEU A 325 15.88 17.43 -1.45
CA LEU A 325 15.34 16.15 -1.88
C LEU A 325 16.06 15.64 -3.15
N GLY A 326 16.28 14.33 -3.26
CA GLY A 326 16.75 13.68 -4.49
C GLY A 326 18.26 13.67 -4.74
N GLU A 327 19.06 14.46 -4.02
CA GLU A 327 20.53 14.35 -4.07
C GLU A 327 21.01 13.21 -3.16
N TRP A 328 21.51 12.12 -3.72
CA TRP A 328 22.09 11.03 -2.92
C TRP A 328 23.34 11.51 -2.20
N MET A 329 23.36 11.38 -0.87
CA MET A 329 24.50 11.78 -0.05
C MET A 329 24.99 10.63 0.83
N LYS A 330 26.30 10.63 1.10
CA LYS A 330 26.89 9.73 2.08
C LYS A 330 26.49 10.17 3.48
N ALA A 331 26.36 9.24 4.43
CA ALA A 331 25.98 9.58 5.81
C ALA A 331 26.92 10.60 6.47
N SER A 332 28.22 10.60 6.16
CA SER A 332 29.18 11.58 6.68
C SER A 332 28.94 13.03 6.23
N GLN A 333 28.10 13.23 5.21
CA GLN A 333 27.75 14.54 4.67
C GLN A 333 26.37 15.01 5.14
N MET A 334 25.60 14.13 5.79
CA MET A 334 24.27 14.42 6.30
C MET A 334 24.34 14.74 7.79
N GLN A 335 23.40 15.56 8.27
CA GLN A 335 23.27 15.81 9.70
C GLN A 335 22.70 14.55 10.36
N GLU A 336 23.42 13.99 11.33
CA GLU A 336 22.95 12.84 12.07
C GLU A 336 21.86 13.26 13.07
N VAL A 337 20.68 12.65 12.95
CA VAL A 337 19.58 12.88 13.89
C VAL A 337 19.45 11.71 14.86
N MET A 338 19.65 10.50 14.35
CA MET A 338 19.78 9.28 15.13
C MET A 338 20.93 8.44 14.57
N ALA A 339 21.93 8.20 15.41
CA ALA A 339 23.10 7.41 15.06
C ALA A 339 22.73 6.06 14.46
N SER A 340 23.48 5.66 13.43
CA SER A 340 23.33 4.33 12.86
C SER A 340 23.78 3.28 13.87
N GLN A 341 22.87 2.42 14.31
CA GLN A 341 23.16 1.31 15.22
C GLN A 341 22.88 -0.03 14.55
N ARG A 342 23.52 -1.08 15.06
CA ARG A 342 23.35 -2.45 14.57
C ARG A 342 22.21 -3.10 15.33
N TYR A 343 21.15 -3.44 14.62
CA TYR A 343 19.95 -4.05 15.20
C TYR A 343 19.80 -5.50 14.78
N ASN A 344 19.38 -6.33 15.74
CA ASN A 344 19.17 -7.74 15.54
C ASN A 344 17.71 -8.05 15.15
N ALA A 345 17.25 -7.40 14.08
CA ALA A 345 15.83 -7.31 13.72
C ALA A 345 15.20 -8.60 13.15
N HIS A 346 15.92 -9.73 13.17
CA HIS A 346 15.42 -11.04 12.72
C HIS A 346 14.78 -11.85 13.83
N LEU A 347 15.18 -11.61 15.09
CA LEU A 347 14.59 -12.27 16.25
C LEU A 347 13.39 -11.46 16.77
N VAL A 348 13.58 -10.15 16.89
CA VAL A 348 12.58 -9.22 17.39
C VAL A 348 12.49 -8.06 16.40
N PRO A 349 11.29 -7.74 15.88
CA PRO A 349 11.10 -6.53 15.10
C PRO A 349 11.53 -5.29 15.87
N GLU A 350 12.19 -4.38 15.16
CA GLU A 350 12.57 -3.08 15.71
C GLU A 350 11.51 -2.04 15.39
N ASP A 351 11.24 -1.18 16.36
CA ASP A 351 10.30 -0.08 16.24
C ASP A 351 10.89 1.18 16.83
N GLY A 352 10.51 2.34 16.28
CA GLY A 352 11.00 3.61 16.75
C GLY A 352 10.20 4.78 16.24
N SER A 353 10.39 5.92 16.89
CA SER A 353 9.82 7.16 16.43
C SER A 353 10.68 8.35 16.84
N LEU A 354 10.53 9.45 16.12
CA LEU A 354 11.30 10.66 16.26
C LEU A 354 10.41 11.86 15.99
N THR A 355 10.47 12.88 16.87
CA THR A 355 9.83 14.17 16.58
C THR A 355 10.75 15.01 15.71
N CYS A 356 10.28 15.39 14.52
CA CYS A 356 10.99 16.23 13.58
C CYS A 356 10.98 17.68 14.07
N ALA A 357 12.07 18.12 14.69
CA ALA A 357 12.19 19.46 15.27
C ALA A 357 12.34 20.56 14.22
N GLU A 358 12.92 20.25 13.06
CA GLU A 358 13.27 21.21 12.01
C GLU A 358 12.68 20.75 10.66
N PRO A 359 12.21 21.69 9.82
CA PRO A 359 11.85 21.37 8.43
C PRO A 359 13.08 20.94 7.61
N GLY A 360 12.90 19.92 6.77
CA GLY A 360 13.94 19.41 5.89
C GLY A 360 13.67 17.97 5.46
N VAL A 361 14.64 17.35 4.79
CA VAL A 361 14.50 15.98 4.29
C VAL A 361 15.13 15.01 5.28
N TYR A 362 14.29 14.23 5.95
CA TYR A 362 14.71 13.16 6.85
C TYR A 362 14.98 11.90 6.04
N VAL A 363 16.14 11.28 6.27
CA VAL A 363 16.62 10.12 5.52
C VAL A 363 16.76 8.94 6.48
N LEU A 364 15.89 7.94 6.34
CA LEU A 364 16.02 6.68 7.07
C LEU A 364 16.92 5.76 6.26
N ARG A 365 18.01 5.29 6.86
CA ARG A 365 19.04 4.51 6.16
C ARG A 365 19.16 3.12 6.75
N PHE A 366 18.90 2.10 5.93
CA PHE A 366 19.22 0.70 6.22
C PHE A 366 20.59 0.36 5.65
N ASP A 367 21.50 -0.16 6.47
CA ASP A 367 22.89 -0.39 6.13
C ASP A 367 23.25 -1.88 6.28
N ASN A 368 23.66 -2.51 5.17
CA ASN A 368 24.10 -3.90 5.12
C ASN A 368 25.62 -4.01 4.88
N THR A 369 26.40 -3.07 5.40
CA THR A 369 27.87 -3.15 5.36
C THR A 369 28.45 -4.20 6.30
N TYR A 370 27.66 -4.73 7.25
CA TYR A 370 28.11 -5.74 8.21
C TYR A 370 28.05 -7.19 7.70
N SER A 371 27.29 -7.47 6.63
CA SER A 371 27.23 -8.82 6.05
C SER A 371 28.28 -9.02 4.97
N ILE A 372 29.09 -10.06 5.16
CA ILE A 372 30.19 -10.41 4.26
C ILE A 372 29.67 -11.20 3.04
N PHE A 373 28.66 -12.05 3.23
CA PHE A 373 28.26 -13.05 2.21
C PHE A 373 26.80 -12.96 1.71
N GLN A 374 25.92 -12.18 2.36
CA GLN A 374 24.48 -12.24 2.10
C GLN A 374 23.83 -10.86 1.94
N SER A 375 22.93 -10.73 0.96
CA SER A 375 21.96 -9.63 0.88
C SER A 375 20.91 -9.77 1.97
N LYS A 376 20.42 -8.66 2.51
CA LYS A 376 19.38 -8.67 3.55
C LYS A 376 18.06 -8.21 2.99
N LYS A 377 17.03 -9.02 3.18
CA LYS A 377 15.65 -8.62 2.94
C LYS A 377 15.11 -7.96 4.20
N VAL A 378 14.79 -6.67 4.09
CA VAL A 378 14.29 -5.83 5.18
C VAL A 378 12.85 -5.48 4.87
N SER A 379 11.94 -5.93 5.72
CA SER A 379 10.52 -5.58 5.69
C SER A 379 10.28 -4.45 6.67
N PHE A 380 9.68 -3.34 6.23
CA PHE A 380 9.50 -2.17 7.06
C PHE A 380 8.20 -1.40 6.77
N SER A 381 7.82 -0.53 7.68
CA SER A 381 6.75 0.44 7.52
C SER A 381 7.20 1.75 8.15
N VAL A 382 7.01 2.85 7.43
CA VAL A 382 7.42 4.18 7.87
C VAL A 382 6.28 5.13 7.60
N GLU A 383 5.88 5.88 8.63
CA GLU A 383 4.75 6.79 8.59
C GLU A 383 5.16 8.16 9.14
N VAL A 384 4.67 9.23 8.51
CA VAL A 384 4.83 10.60 9.00
C VAL A 384 3.51 11.03 9.63
N LEU A 385 3.54 11.30 10.93
CA LEU A 385 2.38 11.71 11.71
C LEU A 385 2.35 13.23 11.83
N LEU A 386 1.32 13.82 11.25
CA LEU A 386 1.11 15.27 11.27
C LEU A 386 0.38 15.69 12.55
N PRO A 387 0.70 16.87 13.14
CA PRO A 387 -0.11 17.45 14.20
C PRO A 387 -1.50 17.85 13.69
N SER A 388 -2.53 17.74 14.53
CA SER A 388 -3.88 18.20 14.18
C SER A 388 -3.97 19.73 14.05
N ASN A 389 -4.46 20.24 12.92
CA ASN A 389 -4.59 21.69 12.63
C ASN A 389 -5.77 22.38 13.34
N ASP A 390 -6.59 21.67 14.12
CA ASP A 390 -7.86 22.21 14.62
C ASP A 390 -7.74 23.18 15.82
N ASN A 391 -6.53 23.47 16.33
CA ASN A 391 -6.36 24.26 17.55
C ASN A 391 -5.24 25.33 17.49
N GLN A 392 -4.99 25.93 16.33
CA GLN A 392 -4.13 27.12 16.24
C GLN A 392 -4.89 28.29 15.59
N SER A 393 -5.39 29.19 16.43
CA SER A 393 -5.68 30.57 16.02
C SER A 393 -4.37 31.24 15.60
N GLN A 394 -4.15 31.37 14.29
CA GLN A 394 -3.07 32.18 13.72
C GLN A 394 -3.35 33.68 13.92
N PRO A 395 -2.28 34.49 13.90
CA PRO A 395 -2.28 35.69 13.07
C PRO A 395 -1.20 35.59 11.99
N GLU A 396 -1.64 35.77 10.75
CA GLU A 396 -0.81 35.96 9.56
C GLU A 396 0.02 37.25 9.64
N SER A 397 1.26 37.20 9.15
CA SER A 397 1.93 38.41 8.64
C SER A 397 2.73 38.07 7.38
N SER A 398 2.12 38.39 6.24
CA SER A 398 2.67 39.04 5.05
C SER A 398 4.18 38.97 4.78
N ARG A 399 4.53 38.40 3.61
CA ARG A 399 5.47 39.03 2.66
C ARG A 399 5.32 38.45 1.25
N SER A 400 5.02 39.36 0.31
CA SER A 400 4.91 39.18 -1.13
C SER A 400 6.27 39.44 -1.85
N PRO A 401 6.40 39.13 -3.16
CA PRO A 401 7.62 38.60 -3.77
C PRO A 401 8.50 39.63 -4.50
N GLY A 402 9.79 39.31 -4.68
CA GLY A 402 10.76 40.15 -5.38
C GLY A 402 11.71 39.38 -6.31
N ARG A 403 11.34 39.39 -7.61
CA ARG A 403 12.07 39.38 -8.90
C ARG A 403 13.53 38.89 -9.05
N ASP A 404 13.69 38.12 -10.13
CA ASP A 404 14.87 37.90 -10.97
C ASP A 404 15.64 39.17 -11.39
N VAL A 405 16.98 39.07 -11.45
CA VAL A 405 17.83 39.76 -12.45
C VAL A 405 19.05 38.91 -12.84
N GLN A 406 19.33 38.94 -14.15
CA GLN A 406 20.37 38.33 -14.96
C GLN A 406 21.84 38.66 -14.65
N LYS A 407 22.71 37.72 -15.10
CA LYS A 407 24.00 37.83 -15.82
C LYS A 407 25.01 38.93 -15.46
N GLY A 408 26.24 38.48 -15.22
CA GLY A 408 27.47 39.27 -15.45
C GLY A 408 28.72 38.38 -15.44
N TRP A 409 29.23 38.04 -16.63
CA TRP A 409 30.56 37.46 -16.85
C TRP A 409 31.57 38.60 -17.07
N TYR A 410 32.75 38.54 -16.44
CA TYR A 410 33.89 39.39 -16.78
C TYR A 410 35.05 38.57 -17.35
N GLY A 411 35.31 38.83 -18.64
CA GLY A 411 36.59 39.11 -19.29
C GLY A 411 37.88 38.37 -18.89
N GLY A 412 38.43 37.62 -19.85
CA GLY A 412 39.84 37.26 -19.96
C GLY A 412 40.15 36.70 -21.35
N LYS A 413 41.02 37.37 -22.10
CA LYS A 413 41.33 37.20 -23.53
C LYS A 413 41.84 35.78 -23.91
N GLY A 414 41.31 35.21 -24.98
CA GLY A 414 41.90 34.09 -25.72
C GLY A 414 41.49 34.16 -27.20
N ILE A 415 42.47 34.17 -28.10
CA ILE A 415 42.25 34.22 -29.55
C ILE A 415 41.98 32.79 -30.02
N THR A 416 40.81 32.56 -30.60
CA THR A 416 40.38 31.26 -31.16
C THR A 416 40.90 31.12 -32.59
N LEU A 417 41.69 30.07 -32.85
CA LEU A 417 42.11 29.64 -34.18
C LEU A 417 41.04 28.75 -34.81
N THR A 418 40.50 29.17 -35.95
CA THR A 418 39.42 28.48 -36.67
C THR A 418 39.99 27.57 -37.76
N PHE A 419 39.81 26.26 -37.62
CA PHE A 419 40.04 25.30 -38.70
C PHE A 419 38.79 25.20 -39.59
N ILE A 420 38.93 25.42 -40.89
CA ILE A 420 37.86 25.19 -41.87
C ILE A 420 38.09 23.83 -42.54
N LEU A 421 37.36 22.82 -42.09
CA LEU A 421 37.21 21.53 -42.77
C LEU A 421 35.89 21.57 -43.55
N LEU A 422 35.97 21.76 -44.87
CA LEU A 422 34.81 21.62 -45.75
C LEU A 422 34.64 20.14 -46.12
N LEU A 423 33.74 19.45 -45.42
CA LEU A 423 33.21 18.15 -45.83
C LEU A 423 31.83 18.37 -46.43
N TRP A 424 31.66 18.01 -47.71
CA TRP A 424 30.38 18.14 -48.41
C TRP A 424 29.45 16.95 -48.04
N PRO A 425 28.25 17.18 -47.47
CA PRO A 425 27.23 16.14 -47.38
C PRO A 425 26.32 16.23 -48.60
N GLY A 426 26.51 15.33 -49.57
CA GLY A 426 25.75 15.30 -50.80
C GLY A 426 24.68 14.21 -50.78
N ALA A 427 23.42 14.59 -50.66
CA ALA A 427 22.31 13.85 -51.25
C ALA A 427 21.21 14.83 -51.68
N CYS A 428 21.09 15.08 -53.00
CA CYS A 428 19.81 15.01 -53.71
C CYS A 428 19.94 15.24 -55.24
N VAL A 429 19.37 14.28 -56.00
CA VAL A 429 18.85 14.31 -57.39
C VAL A 429 19.79 13.99 -58.58
N SER A 430 19.42 12.92 -59.30
CA SER A 430 19.96 12.30 -60.54
C SER A 430 19.56 13.06 -61.85
N PRO A 431 19.79 12.57 -63.10
CA PRO A 431 20.65 11.48 -63.63
C PRO A 431 21.51 11.87 -64.88
N ALA A 432 22.60 11.14 -65.18
CA ALA A 432 23.01 10.64 -66.53
C ALA A 432 24.50 10.21 -66.59
N GLU A 433 24.71 8.96 -67.01
CA GLU A 433 25.83 8.39 -67.79
C GLU A 433 27.28 8.81 -67.50
N THR A 434 28.06 7.96 -66.82
CA THR A 434 28.98 6.95 -67.41
C THR A 434 29.89 6.37 -66.32
N ALA A 435 30.10 5.06 -66.38
CA ALA A 435 30.93 4.32 -65.43
C ALA A 435 32.42 4.41 -65.78
N ALA A 436 33.24 4.78 -64.79
CA ALA A 436 34.65 4.38 -64.67
C ALA A 436 35.08 4.49 -63.20
N GLU A 437 35.75 3.44 -62.71
CA GLU A 437 36.32 3.22 -61.37
C GLU A 437 36.50 4.46 -60.47
N ALA A 438 35.65 4.58 -59.44
CA ALA A 438 35.86 5.52 -58.33
C ALA A 438 36.36 4.75 -57.10
N GLY A 439 37.66 4.49 -57.04
CA GLY A 439 38.32 4.19 -55.78
C GLY A 439 38.20 5.40 -54.84
N SER A 440 37.83 5.17 -53.58
CA SER A 440 37.75 6.23 -52.56
C SER A 440 39.15 6.80 -52.28
N GLU A 441 39.61 7.75 -53.11
CA GLU A 441 40.78 8.56 -52.79
C GLU A 441 40.36 9.64 -51.78
N SER A 442 40.80 9.51 -50.53
CA SER A 442 40.79 10.61 -49.56
C SER A 442 41.71 11.72 -50.10
N ARG A 443 41.14 12.85 -50.55
CA ARG A 443 41.90 14.02 -51.04
C ARG A 443 41.91 15.10 -49.97
N VAL A 444 43.09 15.37 -49.39
CA VAL A 444 43.34 16.56 -48.58
C VAL A 444 43.68 17.70 -49.53
N PHE A 445 42.87 18.77 -49.54
CA PHE A 445 42.98 19.87 -50.52
C PHE A 445 43.85 21.07 -50.07
N GLY A 446 44.62 20.95 -48.98
CA GLY A 446 45.67 21.90 -48.65
C GLY A 446 45.98 22.06 -47.17
N MET A 447 47.21 22.47 -46.86
CA MET A 447 47.68 22.94 -45.56
C MET A 447 48.24 24.35 -45.74
N ARG A 448 47.93 25.30 -44.84
CA ARG A 448 48.47 26.67 -44.87
C ARG A 448 49.50 26.82 -43.76
N LEU A 449 50.79 26.98 -44.12
CA LEU A 449 51.81 27.48 -43.20
C LEU A 449 51.69 29.00 -43.09
N GLU A 450 51.75 29.56 -41.87
CA GLU A 450 51.89 31.00 -41.69
C GLU A 450 53.34 31.38 -41.35
N ARG A 451 53.83 32.36 -42.11
CA ARG A 451 55.06 33.16 -41.91
C ARG A 451 56.39 32.44 -42.21
N SER A 452 56.90 32.71 -43.41
CA SER A 452 58.32 32.57 -43.77
C SER A 452 58.79 33.92 -44.31
N ASP A 453 59.89 34.44 -43.78
CA ASP A 453 60.44 35.75 -44.18
C ASP A 453 61.29 35.67 -45.47
N LYS A 454 61.20 34.56 -46.22
CA LYS A 454 61.92 34.32 -47.49
C LYS A 454 60.96 34.25 -48.68
N PRO A 455 61.30 34.84 -49.85
CA PRO A 455 60.47 34.74 -51.05
C PRO A 455 60.41 33.29 -51.57
N ALA A 456 59.21 32.81 -51.91
CA ALA A 456 59.00 31.45 -52.41
C ALA A 456 59.46 31.34 -53.89
N SER A 457 60.44 30.48 -54.17
CA SER A 457 60.78 30.04 -55.53
C SER A 457 60.15 28.67 -55.81
N THR A 458 59.49 28.52 -56.96
CA THR A 458 59.00 27.22 -57.46
C THR A 458 60.14 26.45 -58.12
N THR A 459 60.59 25.38 -57.48
CA THR A 459 61.44 24.35 -58.10
C THR A 459 60.70 23.02 -58.12
N ASP A 460 60.78 22.30 -59.24
CA ASP A 460 60.22 20.95 -59.41
C ASP A 460 60.89 19.89 -58.50
N ASP A 461 61.97 20.27 -57.82
CA ASP A 461 62.60 19.46 -56.77
C ASP A 461 61.96 19.75 -55.41
N GLY A 462 61.27 18.74 -54.89
CA GLY A 462 60.43 18.80 -53.69
C GLY A 462 61.10 19.44 -52.47
N ILE A 463 60.46 20.47 -51.93
CA ILE A 463 60.86 21.22 -50.73
C ILE A 463 60.29 20.58 -49.44
N VAL A 464 59.32 19.68 -49.58
CA VAL A 464 58.55 19.09 -48.48
C VAL A 464 58.45 17.57 -48.66
N GLN A 465 58.68 16.78 -47.62
CA GLN A 465 58.48 15.32 -47.59
C GLN A 465 57.94 14.85 -46.23
N PHE A 466 57.47 13.61 -46.15
CA PHE A 466 56.91 13.02 -44.93
C PHE A 466 57.78 11.88 -44.40
N MET A 467 57.90 11.77 -43.08
CA MET A 467 58.51 10.63 -42.41
C MET A 467 57.51 9.95 -41.47
N GLU A 468 57.70 8.64 -41.26
CA GLU A 468 56.95 7.90 -40.24
C GLU A 468 57.50 8.24 -38.86
N VAL A 469 56.60 8.47 -37.90
CA VAL A 469 56.99 8.67 -36.50
C VAL A 469 56.81 7.33 -35.78
N GLY A 470 57.90 6.77 -35.26
CA GLY A 470 57.85 5.56 -34.42
C GLY A 470 57.32 5.86 -33.02
N ASP A 471 56.62 4.90 -32.42
CA ASP A 471 56.00 5.03 -31.08
C ASP A 471 57.02 5.20 -29.94
N ASP A 472 58.27 4.83 -30.15
CA ASP A 472 59.37 5.01 -29.18
C ASP A 472 60.28 6.16 -29.60
N SER A 473 60.12 7.34 -28.99
CA SER A 473 61.29 8.20 -28.78
C SER A 473 61.16 9.10 -27.55
N ASP A 474 62.11 8.90 -26.63
CA ASP A 474 62.41 9.70 -25.44
C ASP A 474 62.31 11.22 -25.66
N GLU A 475 61.62 11.90 -24.74
CA GLU A 475 61.39 13.35 -24.70
C GLU A 475 62.66 14.21 -24.42
N ARG A 476 63.88 13.72 -24.66
CA ARG A 476 65.12 14.40 -24.21
C ARG A 476 66.12 14.88 -25.25
N GLU A 477 65.88 14.74 -26.55
CA GLU A 477 66.74 15.36 -27.57
C GLU A 477 66.00 16.40 -28.41
N ARG A 478 65.90 17.62 -27.87
CA ARG A 478 65.34 18.79 -28.56
C ARG A 478 66.42 19.50 -29.37
N PHE A 479 66.04 19.90 -30.60
CA PHE A 479 66.76 20.78 -31.54
C PHE A 479 67.92 20.17 -32.35
N ASN A 480 67.66 19.15 -33.18
CA ASN A 480 68.25 18.94 -34.53
C ASN A 480 68.02 17.50 -35.03
N ARG A 481 66.77 17.07 -35.23
CA ARG A 481 66.55 15.84 -36.01
C ARG A 481 66.54 16.18 -37.50
N THR A 482 67.58 15.74 -38.19
CA THR A 482 67.60 15.67 -39.65
C THR A 482 66.75 14.48 -40.12
N CYS A 483 65.85 14.69 -41.08
CA CYS A 483 65.03 13.62 -41.63
C CYS A 483 65.88 12.75 -42.56
N ALA A 484 66.15 11.50 -42.15
CA ALA A 484 67.03 10.59 -42.89
C ALA A 484 66.26 9.58 -43.77
N GLU A 485 65.05 9.17 -43.36
CA GLU A 485 64.21 8.22 -44.10
C GLU A 485 62.81 8.79 -44.33
N PHE A 486 62.34 8.70 -45.58
CA PHE A 486 61.03 9.22 -46.00
C PHE A 486 60.05 8.08 -46.26
N THR A 487 58.79 8.27 -45.88
CA THR A 487 57.74 7.27 -46.07
C THR A 487 57.30 7.18 -47.53
N LYS A 488 56.90 5.97 -47.95
CA LYS A 488 56.30 5.71 -49.26
C LYS A 488 54.76 5.65 -49.21
N ASP A 489 54.20 5.81 -48.01
CA ASP A 489 52.77 5.71 -47.75
C ASP A 489 52.03 7.01 -48.11
N ILE A 490 52.75 8.13 -48.08
CA ILE A 490 52.25 9.46 -48.41
C ILE A 490 53.05 10.01 -49.60
N VAL A 491 52.38 10.21 -50.73
CA VAL A 491 52.99 10.73 -51.97
C VAL A 491 52.42 12.11 -52.29
N ILE A 492 53.30 13.10 -52.51
CA ILE A 492 52.88 14.45 -52.89
C ILE A 492 52.47 14.48 -54.36
N LYS A 493 51.28 14.99 -54.67
CA LYS A 493 50.76 15.16 -56.04
C LYS A 493 51.13 16.55 -56.57
N GLY A 494 52.18 16.63 -57.39
CA GLY A 494 52.61 17.85 -58.10
C GLY A 494 53.29 18.90 -57.21
N GLY A 495 53.72 20.02 -57.82
CA GLY A 495 54.37 21.15 -57.12
C GLY A 495 53.42 21.93 -56.20
N MET A 496 53.97 22.61 -55.19
CA MET A 496 53.19 23.43 -54.24
C MET A 496 52.68 24.69 -54.93
N ASN A 497 51.36 24.90 -54.95
CA ASN A 497 50.78 26.07 -55.61
C ASN A 497 50.70 27.25 -54.61
N VAL A 498 51.56 28.25 -54.78
CA VAL A 498 51.73 29.37 -53.84
C VAL A 498 50.90 30.57 -54.28
N ASN A 499 50.19 31.21 -53.35
CA ASN A 499 49.42 32.43 -53.60
C ASN A 499 50.35 33.57 -54.08
N SER A 500 49.82 34.52 -54.84
CA SER A 500 50.59 35.60 -55.51
C SER A 500 51.39 36.52 -54.57
N GLN A 501 51.13 36.49 -53.26
CA GLN A 501 51.88 37.21 -52.23
C GLN A 501 53.02 36.37 -51.59
N GLY A 502 53.23 35.12 -52.00
CA GLY A 502 54.36 34.29 -51.61
C GLY A 502 54.33 33.70 -50.19
N THR A 503 53.28 33.95 -49.40
CA THR A 503 53.24 33.60 -47.96
C THR A 503 52.40 32.37 -47.61
N SER A 504 51.69 31.77 -48.57
CA SER A 504 50.83 30.60 -48.34
C SER A 504 50.77 29.74 -49.60
N GLY A 505 50.99 28.44 -49.49
CA GLY A 505 50.85 27.50 -50.61
C GLY A 505 50.02 26.29 -50.25
N VAL A 506 49.39 25.69 -51.26
CA VAL A 506 48.54 24.50 -51.14
C VAL A 506 49.31 23.28 -51.65
N LEU A 507 49.39 22.24 -50.81
CA LEU A 507 50.01 20.96 -51.13
C LEU A 507 48.94 19.87 -51.30
N GLY A 508 48.90 19.24 -52.47
CA GLY A 508 48.07 18.06 -52.71
C GLY A 508 48.81 16.78 -52.34
N VAL A 509 48.18 15.91 -51.56
CA VAL A 509 48.82 14.68 -51.07
C VAL A 509 47.93 13.45 -51.35
N LYS A 510 48.54 12.34 -51.77
CA LYS A 510 47.90 11.02 -51.95
C LYS A 510 48.40 10.08 -50.86
N ILE A 511 47.47 9.63 -50.02
CA ILE A 511 47.73 8.69 -48.93
C ILE A 511 47.36 7.28 -49.41
N LYS A 512 48.26 6.31 -49.27
CA LYS A 512 47.99 4.89 -49.55
C LYS A 512 47.30 4.24 -48.34
N LEU A 513 46.55 3.15 -48.58
CA LEU A 513 45.92 2.41 -47.50
C LEU A 513 46.95 1.90 -46.48
N LEU A 514 46.59 2.00 -45.20
CA LEU A 514 47.34 1.46 -44.07
C LEU A 514 47.50 -0.07 -44.21
N ARG A 515 48.58 -0.61 -43.64
CA ARG A 515 48.82 -2.07 -43.62
C ARG A 515 47.73 -2.73 -42.77
N LYS A 516 47.29 -3.96 -43.11
CA LYS A 516 46.17 -4.69 -42.47
C LYS A 516 46.21 -4.84 -40.94
N SER A 517 47.32 -4.49 -40.28
CA SER A 517 47.53 -4.59 -38.84
C SER A 517 47.51 -3.26 -38.09
N GLU A 518 47.30 -2.12 -38.77
CA GLU A 518 47.45 -0.78 -38.17
C GLU A 518 46.15 0.04 -38.33
N ALA A 519 45.47 0.32 -37.21
CA ALA A 519 44.22 1.09 -37.19
C ALA A 519 44.43 2.62 -37.30
N GLN A 520 45.62 3.09 -36.93
CA GLN A 520 46.04 4.49 -37.04
C GLN A 520 47.56 4.58 -37.21
N ARG A 521 48.07 5.60 -37.92
CA ARG A 521 49.51 5.88 -38.03
C ARG A 521 49.81 7.37 -38.13
N ASP A 522 50.87 7.80 -37.46
CA ASP A 522 51.32 9.20 -37.41
C ASP A 522 52.51 9.44 -38.34
N TYR A 523 52.40 10.51 -39.11
CA TYR A 523 53.42 10.99 -40.04
C TYR A 523 53.81 12.42 -39.68
N ALA A 524 55.07 12.79 -39.91
CA ALA A 524 55.56 14.14 -39.67
C ALA A 524 56.17 14.77 -40.93
N LEU A 525 56.00 16.08 -41.05
CA LEU A 525 56.43 16.89 -42.18
C LEU A 525 57.89 17.32 -42.03
N CYS A 526 58.69 17.11 -43.08
CA CYS A 526 60.07 17.54 -43.19
C CYS A 526 60.21 18.59 -44.30
N ILE A 527 61.04 19.61 -44.04
CA ILE A 527 61.31 20.71 -44.98
C ILE A 527 62.81 20.80 -45.24
N ARG A 528 63.20 21.02 -46.50
CA ARG A 528 64.60 21.18 -46.90
C ARG A 528 65.10 22.60 -46.73
N ASN A 529 66.28 22.78 -46.15
CA ASN A 529 66.97 24.08 -46.11
C ASN A 529 67.82 24.26 -47.37
N ASP A 530 67.66 25.41 -48.04
CA ASP A 530 68.30 25.72 -49.33
C ASP A 530 69.82 25.94 -49.24
N GLN A 531 70.33 26.28 -48.05
CA GLN A 531 71.75 26.60 -47.85
C GLN A 531 72.61 25.35 -47.58
N ASP A 532 72.08 24.35 -46.88
CA ASP A 532 72.83 23.16 -46.45
C ASP A 532 72.31 21.85 -47.07
N SER A 533 71.24 21.90 -47.88
CA SER A 533 70.55 20.73 -48.44
C SER A 533 70.05 19.69 -47.43
N THR A 534 70.08 20.00 -46.14
CA THR A 534 69.62 19.16 -45.03
C THR A 534 68.11 19.31 -44.81
N TRP A 535 67.46 18.21 -44.42
CA TRP A 535 66.02 18.14 -44.16
C TRP A 535 65.73 18.23 -42.67
N TYR A 536 64.86 19.14 -42.27
CA TYR A 536 64.49 19.37 -40.86
C TYR A 536 63.01 19.06 -40.63
N LEU A 537 62.71 18.50 -39.46
CA LEU A 537 61.35 18.26 -39.00
C LEU A 537 60.64 19.59 -38.68
N LEU A 538 59.47 19.83 -39.25
CA LEU A 538 58.66 21.00 -38.91
C LEU A 538 57.91 20.74 -37.58
N GLY A 539 58.31 21.46 -36.51
CA GLY A 539 57.64 21.71 -35.22
C GLY A 539 56.70 20.64 -34.60
N GLU A 540 56.82 20.39 -33.29
CA GLU A 540 56.15 19.27 -32.59
C GLU A 540 54.63 19.11 -32.85
N ASN A 541 53.87 20.20 -33.05
CA ASN A 541 52.41 20.16 -33.23
C ASN A 541 51.91 20.53 -34.65
N ASP A 542 52.59 21.43 -35.36
CA ASP A 542 52.06 22.00 -36.62
C ASP A 542 52.40 21.17 -37.88
N GLY A 543 53.30 20.19 -37.75
CA GLY A 543 53.78 19.34 -38.85
C GLY A 543 53.32 17.87 -38.80
N ARG A 544 52.42 17.47 -37.90
CA ARG A 544 52.00 16.06 -37.76
C ARG A 544 50.67 15.78 -38.45
N ILE A 545 50.59 14.64 -39.16
CA ILE A 545 49.39 14.12 -39.81
C ILE A 545 49.10 12.73 -39.28
N ARG A 546 47.92 12.52 -38.72
CA ARG A 546 47.42 11.20 -38.31
C ARG A 546 46.46 10.64 -39.36
N VAL A 547 46.76 9.47 -39.88
CA VAL A 547 45.87 8.73 -40.80
C VAL A 547 45.14 7.66 -40.01
N VAL A 548 43.81 7.61 -40.13
CA VAL A 548 42.94 6.64 -39.45
C VAL A 548 42.07 5.89 -40.46
N GLU A 549 41.83 4.61 -40.24
CA GLU A 549 40.92 3.82 -41.07
C GLU A 549 39.45 4.07 -40.65
N GLU A 550 38.59 4.39 -41.62
CA GLU A 550 37.18 4.71 -41.37
C GLU A 550 36.38 3.41 -41.17
N LYS A 551 35.72 3.26 -40.01
CA LYS A 551 34.91 2.06 -39.69
C LYS A 551 33.73 1.95 -40.67
N LYS A 552 33.67 0.87 -41.45
CA LYS A 552 32.49 0.53 -42.27
C LYS A 552 31.44 -0.15 -41.40
N TYR A 553 30.27 0.48 -41.25
CA TYR A 553 29.08 -0.12 -40.62
C TYR A 553 28.55 -1.30 -41.45
N MET A 554 27.99 -2.32 -40.79
CA MET A 554 27.42 -3.52 -41.44
C MET A 554 26.21 -3.21 -42.33
N LEU A 555 25.47 -2.14 -42.03
CA LEU A 555 24.28 -1.67 -42.74
C LEU A 555 24.32 -0.15 -42.93
N PRO A 556 23.60 0.41 -43.93
CA PRO A 556 23.39 1.84 -44.01
C PRO A 556 22.77 2.38 -42.70
N LEU A 557 23.34 3.45 -42.14
CA LEU A 557 22.95 3.98 -40.82
C LEU A 557 21.43 4.24 -40.69
N TRP A 558 20.78 4.72 -41.74
CA TRP A 558 19.32 4.93 -41.76
C TRP A 558 18.52 3.62 -41.61
N LEU A 559 18.99 2.54 -42.25
CA LEU A 559 18.36 1.23 -42.18
C LEU A 559 18.58 0.59 -40.80
N GLN A 560 19.78 0.74 -40.23
CA GLN A 560 20.12 0.24 -38.90
C GLN A 560 19.26 0.88 -37.81
N VAL A 561 19.05 2.20 -37.85
CA VAL A 561 18.16 2.90 -36.91
C VAL A 561 16.70 2.43 -37.03
N ILE A 562 16.19 2.21 -38.24
CA ILE A 562 14.84 1.69 -38.46
C ILE A 562 14.69 0.28 -37.85
N VAL A 563 15.69 -0.60 -38.06
CA VAL A 563 15.69 -1.96 -37.51
C VAL A 563 15.74 -1.94 -35.99
N ILE A 564 16.57 -1.08 -35.38
CA ILE A 564 16.66 -0.90 -33.92
C ILE A 564 15.31 -0.47 -33.33
N CYS A 565 14.65 0.52 -33.93
CA CYS A 565 13.32 0.96 -33.48
C CYS A 565 12.28 -0.17 -33.59
N CYS A 566 12.31 -0.95 -34.68
CA CYS A 566 11.42 -2.09 -34.86
C CYS A 566 11.64 -3.19 -33.81
N LEU A 567 12.91 -3.52 -33.51
CA LEU A 567 13.27 -4.50 -32.50
C LEU A 567 12.87 -4.07 -31.09
N LEU A 568 12.97 -2.77 -30.76
CA LEU A 568 12.49 -2.24 -29.48
C LEU A 568 10.97 -2.43 -29.30
N VAL A 569 10.18 -2.18 -30.35
CA VAL A 569 8.72 -2.40 -30.30
C VAL A 569 8.39 -3.90 -30.17
N LEU A 570 9.10 -4.76 -30.90
CA LEU A 570 8.94 -6.22 -30.80
C LEU A 570 9.31 -6.75 -29.41
N SER A 571 10.41 -6.24 -28.82
CA SER A 571 10.83 -6.54 -27.44
C SER A 571 9.71 -6.20 -26.45
N GLY A 572 9.19 -4.98 -26.55
CA GLY A 572 8.09 -4.50 -25.74
C GLY A 572 6.84 -5.38 -25.81
N MET A 573 6.49 -5.76 -27.03
CA MET A 573 5.34 -6.61 -27.27
C MET A 573 5.52 -8.03 -26.69
N PHE A 574 6.70 -8.65 -26.82
CA PHE A 574 6.94 -9.99 -26.23
C PHE A 574 6.88 -9.97 -24.72
N SER A 575 7.54 -8.99 -24.10
CA SER A 575 7.54 -8.84 -22.64
C SER A 575 6.13 -8.54 -22.11
N GLY A 576 5.40 -7.62 -22.75
CA GLY A 576 4.04 -7.27 -22.39
C GLY A 576 3.05 -8.43 -22.59
N LEU A 577 3.12 -9.16 -23.70
CA LEU A 577 2.25 -10.32 -23.96
C LEU A 577 2.54 -11.49 -23.03
N ASN A 578 3.80 -11.66 -22.60
CA ASN A 578 4.14 -12.69 -21.63
C ASN A 578 3.37 -12.46 -20.32
N LEU A 579 3.40 -11.24 -19.78
CA LEU A 579 2.61 -10.91 -18.58
C LEU A 579 1.10 -10.94 -18.88
N GLY A 580 0.66 -10.28 -19.95
CA GLY A 580 -0.75 -10.06 -20.24
C GLY A 580 -1.52 -11.32 -20.61
N LEU A 581 -0.92 -12.26 -21.37
CA LEU A 581 -1.57 -13.52 -21.71
C LEU A 581 -1.44 -14.57 -20.59
N MET A 582 -0.32 -14.61 -19.87
CA MET A 582 -0.14 -15.55 -18.76
C MET A 582 -1.00 -15.19 -17.54
N ALA A 583 -1.27 -13.89 -17.32
CA ALA A 583 -2.16 -13.44 -16.26
C ALA A 583 -3.64 -13.85 -16.47
N LEU A 584 -4.04 -14.19 -17.68
CA LEU A 584 -5.41 -14.64 -17.98
C LEU A 584 -5.56 -16.14 -17.66
N ASP A 585 -6.39 -16.48 -16.67
CA ASP A 585 -6.73 -17.88 -16.35
C ASP A 585 -7.60 -18.48 -17.47
N PRO A 586 -7.26 -19.67 -18.03
CA PRO A 586 -8.14 -20.42 -18.94
C PRO A 586 -9.60 -20.54 -18.47
N MET A 587 -9.85 -20.67 -17.16
CA MET A 587 -11.21 -20.79 -16.62
C MET A 587 -11.95 -19.45 -16.63
N GLU A 588 -11.28 -18.35 -16.25
CA GLU A 588 -11.86 -17.01 -16.34
C GLU A 588 -12.17 -16.64 -17.80
N LEU A 589 -11.29 -16.98 -18.73
CA LEU A 589 -11.54 -16.81 -20.17
C LEU A 589 -12.84 -17.50 -20.62
N ARG A 590 -13.14 -18.70 -20.12
CA ARG A 590 -14.40 -19.40 -20.42
C ARG A 590 -15.62 -18.72 -19.78
N ILE A 591 -15.48 -18.20 -18.56
CA ILE A 591 -16.55 -17.45 -17.89
C ILE A 591 -16.87 -16.17 -18.68
N VAL A 592 -15.83 -15.42 -19.09
CA VAL A 592 -15.96 -14.20 -19.90
C VAL A 592 -16.59 -14.49 -21.27
N GLN A 593 -16.38 -15.67 -21.86
CA GLN A 593 -17.06 -16.07 -23.11
C GLN A 593 -18.58 -16.24 -22.96
N SER A 594 -19.06 -16.57 -21.76
CA SER A 594 -20.49 -16.76 -21.47
C SER A 594 -21.14 -15.46 -21.00
N CYS A 595 -20.47 -14.73 -20.10
CA CYS A 595 -21.07 -13.62 -19.35
C CYS A 595 -20.56 -12.22 -19.74
N GLY A 596 -19.47 -12.11 -20.54
CA GLY A 596 -18.87 -10.81 -20.89
C GLY A 596 -19.63 -10.01 -21.95
N THR A 597 -19.15 -8.81 -22.26
CA THR A 597 -19.69 -8.01 -23.38
C THR A 597 -19.39 -8.66 -24.73
N GLU A 598 -20.15 -8.32 -25.78
CA GLU A 598 -19.95 -8.93 -27.12
C GLU A 598 -18.52 -8.75 -27.68
N LYS A 599 -17.84 -7.66 -27.31
CA LYS A 599 -16.42 -7.45 -27.66
C LYS A 599 -15.49 -8.38 -26.87
N GLU A 600 -15.70 -8.51 -25.56
CA GLU A 600 -14.90 -9.37 -24.69
C GLU A 600 -15.08 -10.85 -25.01
N LYS A 601 -16.31 -11.29 -25.30
CA LYS A 601 -16.60 -12.66 -25.76
C LYS A 601 -15.80 -13.00 -27.01
N LYS A 602 -15.74 -12.07 -27.99
CA LYS A 602 -14.98 -12.25 -29.23
C LYS A 602 -13.46 -12.32 -28.97
N TYR A 603 -12.96 -11.53 -28.04
CA TYR A 603 -11.54 -11.55 -27.64
C TYR A 603 -11.17 -12.82 -26.90
N ALA A 604 -11.97 -13.23 -25.92
CA ALA A 604 -11.76 -14.45 -25.14
C ALA A 604 -11.79 -15.71 -26.03
N ARG A 605 -12.71 -15.80 -27.00
CA ARG A 605 -12.75 -16.91 -27.98
C ARG A 605 -11.50 -17.00 -28.85
N LYS A 606 -10.86 -15.87 -29.17
CA LYS A 606 -9.63 -15.85 -29.96
C LYS A 606 -8.40 -16.29 -29.16
N ILE A 607 -8.34 -15.94 -27.87
CA ILE A 607 -7.17 -16.17 -27.00
C ILE A 607 -7.17 -17.57 -26.39
N GLU A 608 -8.34 -18.10 -25.97
CA GLU A 608 -8.47 -19.39 -25.28
C GLU A 608 -7.66 -20.55 -25.90
N PRO A 609 -7.72 -20.83 -27.23
CA PRO A 609 -7.04 -22.00 -27.78
C PRO A 609 -5.50 -21.92 -27.68
N ILE A 610 -4.96 -20.71 -27.58
CA ILE A 610 -3.53 -20.48 -27.40
C ILE A 610 -3.16 -20.56 -25.92
N ARG A 611 -3.92 -19.90 -25.04
CA ARG A 611 -3.66 -19.93 -23.59
C ARG A 611 -3.79 -21.33 -22.99
N ARG A 612 -4.66 -22.18 -23.56
CA ARG A 612 -4.78 -23.60 -23.18
C ARG A 612 -3.46 -24.37 -23.34
N LYS A 613 -2.56 -23.93 -24.23
CA LYS A 613 -1.20 -24.46 -24.36
C LYS A 613 -0.21 -23.53 -23.66
N GLY A 614 -0.41 -23.31 -22.35
CA GLY A 614 0.30 -22.31 -21.55
C GLY A 614 1.82 -22.43 -21.63
N ASN A 615 2.36 -23.60 -21.32
CA ASN A 615 3.81 -23.86 -21.37
C ASN A 615 4.43 -23.63 -22.76
N TYR A 616 3.70 -23.95 -23.83
CA TYR A 616 4.16 -23.72 -25.20
C TYR A 616 4.15 -22.23 -25.58
N LEU A 617 3.12 -21.50 -25.14
CA LEU A 617 3.03 -20.04 -25.32
C LEU A 617 4.14 -19.33 -24.53
N LEU A 618 4.35 -19.69 -23.26
CA LEU A 618 5.40 -19.16 -22.39
C LEU A 618 6.79 -19.35 -23.01
N CYS A 619 7.13 -20.57 -23.41
CA CYS A 619 8.44 -20.87 -24.03
C CYS A 619 8.66 -20.09 -25.33
N SER A 620 7.62 -19.93 -26.16
CA SER A 620 7.73 -19.22 -27.44
C SER A 620 7.93 -17.71 -27.25
N LEU A 621 7.21 -17.09 -26.30
CA LEU A 621 7.34 -15.65 -26.02
C LEU A 621 8.66 -15.31 -25.32
N LEU A 622 9.10 -16.13 -24.36
CA LEU A 622 10.39 -15.93 -23.68
C LEU A 622 11.57 -16.04 -24.64
N LEU A 623 11.56 -17.05 -25.52
CA LEU A 623 12.60 -17.25 -26.51
C LEU A 623 12.65 -16.08 -27.51
N GLY A 624 11.48 -15.61 -27.97
CA GLY A 624 11.37 -14.41 -28.79
C GLY A 624 11.94 -13.17 -28.10
N ASN A 625 11.63 -12.97 -26.82
CA ASN A 625 12.14 -11.83 -26.04
C ASN A 625 13.68 -11.85 -25.95
N VAL A 626 14.25 -12.99 -25.57
CA VAL A 626 15.72 -13.14 -25.47
C VAL A 626 16.40 -12.93 -26.83
N LEU A 627 15.83 -13.49 -27.90
CA LEU A 627 16.37 -13.33 -29.26
C LEU A 627 16.35 -11.86 -29.72
N VAL A 628 15.25 -11.14 -29.49
CA VAL A 628 15.14 -9.73 -29.89
C VAL A 628 16.07 -8.86 -29.05
N ASN A 629 16.14 -9.07 -27.74
CA ASN A 629 16.96 -8.25 -26.83
C ASN A 629 18.47 -8.43 -27.11
N THR A 630 18.90 -9.65 -27.42
CA THR A 630 20.29 -9.93 -27.80
C THR A 630 20.63 -9.34 -29.16
N THR A 631 19.75 -9.50 -30.16
CA THR A 631 19.94 -8.92 -31.51
C THR A 631 20.00 -7.39 -31.46
N LEU A 632 19.13 -6.77 -30.67
CA LEU A 632 19.10 -5.32 -30.45
C LEU A 632 20.40 -4.80 -29.85
N THR A 633 20.94 -5.50 -28.85
CA THR A 633 22.20 -5.11 -28.18
C THR A 633 23.39 -5.19 -29.13
N ILE A 634 23.46 -6.23 -29.97
CA ILE A 634 24.53 -6.39 -30.96
C ILE A 634 24.47 -5.29 -32.03
N LEU A 635 23.27 -4.96 -32.52
CA LEU A 635 23.12 -3.89 -33.53
C LEU A 635 23.40 -2.49 -32.97
N LEU A 636 23.18 -2.28 -31.66
CA LEU A 636 23.48 -1.02 -30.99
C LEU A 636 24.98 -0.85 -30.71
N ASP A 637 25.71 -1.96 -30.51
CA ASP A 637 27.17 -1.96 -30.39
C ASP A 637 27.86 -1.53 -31.68
N ASP A 638 27.40 -2.06 -32.82
CA ASP A 638 27.87 -1.65 -34.14
C ASP A 638 27.62 -0.15 -34.42
N LEU A 639 26.52 0.43 -33.90
CA LEU A 639 26.19 1.85 -34.05
C LEU A 639 27.03 2.76 -33.14
N THR A 640 27.19 2.40 -31.86
CA THR A 640 27.84 3.25 -30.85
C THR A 640 29.36 3.13 -30.88
N GLY A 641 29.91 2.05 -31.44
CA GLY A 641 31.35 1.82 -31.58
C GLY A 641 32.09 1.65 -30.25
N SER A 642 31.35 1.56 -29.14
CA SER A 642 31.84 1.37 -27.78
C SER A 642 30.99 0.30 -27.07
N GLY A 643 31.58 -0.87 -26.81
CA GLY A 643 30.87 -1.99 -26.15
C GLY A 643 30.21 -1.61 -24.83
N PHE A 644 30.83 -0.70 -24.06
CA PHE A 644 30.25 -0.22 -22.82
C PHE A 644 29.04 0.71 -23.04
N GLY A 645 29.14 1.65 -23.98
CA GLY A 645 28.04 2.57 -24.32
C GLY A 645 26.84 1.84 -24.90
N ALA A 646 27.09 0.81 -25.71
CA ALA A 646 26.06 -0.06 -26.28
C ALA A 646 25.25 -0.80 -25.21
N VAL A 647 25.93 -1.40 -24.24
CA VAL A 647 25.28 -2.14 -23.14
C VAL A 647 24.44 -1.21 -22.28
N VAL A 648 24.94 -0.02 -21.94
CA VAL A 648 24.17 0.95 -21.13
C VAL A 648 22.95 1.44 -21.90
N ALA A 649 23.12 1.82 -23.17
CA ALA A 649 22.04 2.33 -24.00
C ALA A 649 20.98 1.25 -24.30
N SER A 650 21.38 0.01 -24.58
CA SER A 650 20.45 -1.10 -24.83
C SER A 650 19.71 -1.48 -23.56
N THR A 651 20.38 -1.52 -22.41
CA THR A 651 19.76 -1.83 -21.12
C THR A 651 18.69 -0.81 -20.75
N ILE A 652 18.98 0.48 -20.86
CA ILE A 652 17.98 1.54 -20.58
C ILE A 652 16.81 1.45 -21.56
N GLY A 653 17.09 1.27 -22.86
CA GLY A 653 16.06 1.15 -23.89
C GLY A 653 15.14 -0.06 -23.68
N ILE A 654 15.71 -1.23 -23.42
CA ILE A 654 14.97 -2.47 -23.17
C ILE A 654 14.18 -2.37 -21.86
N VAL A 655 14.76 -1.88 -20.76
CA VAL A 655 14.05 -1.81 -19.47
C VAL A 655 12.86 -0.85 -19.56
N ILE A 656 13.03 0.35 -20.12
CA ILE A 656 11.95 1.34 -20.16
C ILE A 656 10.91 1.00 -21.24
N PHE A 657 11.36 0.87 -22.50
CA PHE A 657 10.48 0.72 -23.65
C PHE A 657 10.18 -0.73 -24.03
N GLY A 658 11.07 -1.67 -23.66
CA GLY A 658 10.90 -3.11 -23.92
C GLY A 658 10.27 -3.90 -22.77
N GLU A 659 10.25 -3.38 -21.54
CA GLU A 659 9.72 -4.12 -20.38
C GLU A 659 8.69 -3.32 -19.57
N ILE A 660 9.11 -2.24 -18.90
CA ILE A 660 8.25 -1.54 -17.91
C ILE A 660 6.99 -0.98 -18.55
N VAL A 661 7.11 -0.16 -19.61
CA VAL A 661 5.95 0.49 -20.22
C VAL A 661 4.98 -0.53 -20.85
N PRO A 662 5.45 -1.51 -21.64
CA PRO A 662 4.57 -2.52 -22.23
C PRO A 662 3.92 -3.45 -21.20
N GLN A 663 4.65 -3.90 -20.17
CA GLN A 663 4.08 -4.74 -19.11
C GLN A 663 3.01 -3.99 -18.30
N ALA A 664 3.21 -2.71 -18.00
CA ALA A 664 2.22 -1.87 -17.33
C ALA A 664 0.94 -1.68 -18.16
N LEU A 665 1.05 -1.62 -19.50
CA LEU A 665 -0.10 -1.48 -20.39
C LEU A 665 -0.84 -2.82 -20.54
N CYS A 666 -0.11 -3.92 -20.69
CA CYS A 666 -0.67 -5.27 -20.82
C CYS A 666 -1.25 -5.82 -19.51
N SER A 667 -0.81 -5.36 -18.34
CA SER A 667 -1.41 -5.76 -17.07
C SER A 667 -2.83 -5.21 -16.88
N ARG A 668 -3.12 -4.02 -17.43
CA ARG A 668 -4.45 -3.39 -17.37
C ARG A 668 -5.37 -3.77 -18.53
N HIS A 669 -4.81 -3.99 -19.72
CA HIS A 669 -5.59 -4.23 -20.96
C HIS A 669 -5.26 -5.58 -21.63
N GLY A 670 -4.87 -6.59 -20.84
CA GLY A 670 -4.36 -7.89 -21.34
C GLY A 670 -5.28 -8.59 -22.34
N LEU A 671 -6.60 -8.58 -22.08
CA LEU A 671 -7.59 -9.22 -22.98
C LEU A 671 -7.68 -8.52 -24.35
N ALA A 672 -7.65 -7.19 -24.38
CA ALA A 672 -7.75 -6.42 -25.63
C ALA A 672 -6.44 -6.48 -26.44
N VAL A 673 -5.30 -6.31 -25.77
CA VAL A 673 -3.99 -6.34 -26.43
C VAL A 673 -3.71 -7.75 -26.96
N GLY A 674 -3.91 -8.79 -26.15
CA GLY A 674 -3.68 -10.18 -26.56
C GLY A 674 -4.56 -10.65 -27.73
N ALA A 675 -5.80 -10.17 -27.82
CA ALA A 675 -6.70 -10.57 -28.90
C ALA A 675 -6.38 -9.87 -30.23
N ASN A 676 -5.86 -8.64 -30.17
CA ASN A 676 -5.45 -7.88 -31.35
C ASN A 676 -4.09 -8.35 -31.88
N THR A 677 -3.16 -8.75 -31.01
CA THR A 677 -1.82 -9.26 -31.38
C THR A 677 -1.79 -10.78 -31.60
N ILE A 678 -2.94 -11.44 -31.65
CA ILE A 678 -3.05 -12.90 -31.71
C ILE A 678 -2.40 -13.51 -32.96
N MET A 679 -2.51 -12.83 -34.12
CA MET A 679 -1.90 -13.31 -35.37
C MET A 679 -0.38 -13.28 -35.30
N LEU A 680 0.16 -12.21 -34.71
CA LEU A 680 1.59 -12.04 -34.51
C LEU A 680 2.13 -13.05 -33.51
N THR A 681 1.39 -13.32 -32.42
CA THR A 681 1.71 -14.36 -31.44
C THR A 681 1.76 -15.74 -32.10
N LYS A 682 0.77 -16.08 -32.94
CA LYS A 682 0.76 -17.35 -33.69
C LYS A 682 1.94 -17.47 -34.65
N PHE A 683 2.30 -16.39 -35.34
CA PHE A 683 3.46 -16.37 -36.22
C PHE A 683 4.74 -16.71 -35.46
N PHE A 684 4.97 -16.08 -34.30
CA PHE A 684 6.17 -16.37 -33.50
C PHE A 684 6.16 -17.75 -32.88
N MET A 685 5.01 -18.23 -32.40
CA MET A 685 4.88 -19.62 -31.96
C MET A 685 5.23 -20.59 -33.07
N LEU A 686 4.84 -20.32 -34.32
CA LEU A 686 5.22 -21.14 -35.47
C LEU A 686 6.72 -21.01 -35.78
N ALA A 687 7.28 -19.81 -35.74
CA ALA A 687 8.70 -19.56 -36.02
C ALA A 687 9.63 -20.22 -34.99
N THR A 688 9.28 -20.16 -33.70
CA THR A 688 10.07 -20.79 -32.63
C THR A 688 9.74 -22.27 -32.43
N PHE A 689 8.75 -22.81 -33.15
CA PHE A 689 8.24 -24.19 -32.98
C PHE A 689 9.32 -25.27 -32.86
N PRO A 690 10.40 -25.30 -33.69
CA PRO A 690 11.41 -26.37 -33.61
C PRO A 690 12.10 -26.44 -32.25
N LEU A 691 12.20 -25.31 -31.55
CA LEU A 691 12.89 -25.19 -30.28
C LEU A 691 11.92 -25.07 -29.09
N SER A 692 10.82 -24.31 -29.22
CA SER A 692 9.87 -24.09 -28.12
C SER A 692 8.96 -25.30 -27.84
N TYR A 693 8.60 -26.10 -28.85
CA TYR A 693 7.76 -27.28 -28.69
C TYR A 693 8.40 -28.43 -27.88
N PRO A 694 9.65 -28.87 -28.15
CA PRO A 694 10.28 -29.90 -27.32
C PRO A 694 10.50 -29.44 -25.88
N ILE A 695 10.88 -28.17 -25.68
CA ILE A 695 11.06 -27.59 -24.34
C ILE A 695 9.71 -27.56 -23.60
N SER A 696 8.62 -27.13 -24.24
CA SER A 696 7.30 -27.11 -23.59
C SER A 696 6.80 -28.50 -23.25
N LYS A 697 7.05 -29.51 -24.11
CA LYS A 697 6.67 -30.90 -23.84
C LYS A 697 7.46 -31.51 -22.68
N LEU A 698 8.72 -31.11 -22.51
CA LEU A 698 9.53 -31.48 -21.35
C LEU A 698 8.95 -30.83 -20.07
N LEU A 699 8.60 -29.55 -20.11
CA LEU A 699 7.93 -28.87 -18.98
C LEU A 699 6.60 -29.55 -18.64
N ASP A 700 5.77 -29.87 -19.63
CA ASP A 700 4.50 -30.57 -19.43
C ASP A 700 4.69 -31.95 -18.77
N CYS A 701 5.80 -32.63 -19.05
CA CYS A 701 6.13 -33.94 -18.47
C CYS A 701 6.65 -33.84 -17.02
N VAL A 702 7.35 -32.75 -16.68
CA VAL A 702 7.98 -32.56 -15.35
C VAL A 702 7.03 -31.87 -14.38
N LEU A 703 6.31 -30.84 -14.82
CA LEU A 703 5.44 -30.00 -13.98
C LEU A 703 3.94 -30.32 -14.14
N GLY A 704 3.54 -31.07 -15.18
CA GLY A 704 2.14 -31.31 -15.52
C GLY A 704 1.52 -30.19 -16.36
N GLN A 705 0.32 -30.43 -16.89
CA GLN A 705 -0.44 -29.40 -17.62
C GLN A 705 -0.95 -28.33 -16.65
N GLU A 706 -0.83 -27.06 -17.03
CA GLU A 706 -1.39 -25.91 -16.31
C GLU A 706 -2.93 -25.98 -16.38
N ILE A 707 -3.54 -26.75 -15.48
CA ILE A 707 -5.00 -26.81 -15.30
C ILE A 707 -5.37 -25.55 -14.49
N GLY A 708 -6.18 -24.68 -15.10
CA GLY A 708 -6.65 -23.42 -14.47
C GLY A 708 -7.30 -23.65 -13.10
N THR A 709 -7.44 -22.60 -12.30
CA THR A 709 -7.92 -22.74 -10.92
C THR A 709 -9.35 -23.29 -10.91
N VAL A 710 -9.52 -24.51 -10.38
CA VAL A 710 -10.86 -25.07 -10.18
C VAL A 710 -11.46 -24.37 -8.97
N TYR A 711 -12.56 -23.65 -9.19
CA TYR A 711 -13.31 -23.03 -8.11
C TYR A 711 -14.11 -24.09 -7.38
N ASN A 712 -13.65 -24.47 -6.18
CA ASN A 712 -14.45 -25.27 -5.26
C ASN A 712 -15.65 -24.48 -4.74
N ARG A 713 -16.71 -25.19 -4.34
CA ARG A 713 -17.95 -24.62 -3.83
C ARG A 713 -17.70 -23.66 -2.65
N GLU A 714 -16.82 -24.05 -1.74
CA GLU A 714 -16.44 -23.26 -0.56
C GLU A 714 -15.72 -21.96 -0.98
N LYS A 715 -14.86 -22.05 -2.01
CA LYS A 715 -14.13 -20.90 -2.57
C LYS A 715 -15.06 -19.92 -3.28
N LEU A 716 -16.11 -20.42 -3.94
CA LEU A 716 -17.17 -19.61 -4.56
C LEU A 716 -18.00 -18.85 -3.52
N VAL A 717 -18.42 -19.52 -2.44
CA VAL A 717 -19.12 -18.89 -1.32
C VAL A 717 -18.25 -17.81 -0.67
N GLU A 718 -16.97 -18.10 -0.44
CA GLU A 718 -16.06 -17.15 0.19
C GLU A 718 -15.77 -15.93 -0.70
N MET A 719 -15.61 -16.12 -2.01
CA MET A 719 -15.52 -14.99 -2.95
C MET A 719 -16.77 -14.11 -2.91
N LEU A 720 -17.97 -14.70 -2.85
CA LEU A 720 -19.21 -13.93 -2.74
C LEU A 720 -19.26 -13.09 -1.46
N LYS A 721 -18.81 -13.63 -0.32
CA LYS A 721 -18.70 -12.88 0.95
C LYS A 721 -17.70 -11.74 0.86
N VAL A 722 -16.54 -11.96 0.25
CA VAL A 722 -15.49 -10.93 0.13
C VAL A 722 -15.90 -9.79 -0.83
N THR A 723 -16.80 -10.07 -1.77
CA THR A 723 -17.29 -9.07 -2.75
C THR A 723 -18.53 -8.31 -2.27
N GLU A 724 -19.07 -8.61 -1.08
CA GLU A 724 -20.22 -7.92 -0.45
C GLU A 724 -20.07 -6.39 -0.37
N PRO A 725 -18.88 -5.80 -0.13
CA PRO A 725 -18.73 -4.34 -0.10
C PRO A 725 -18.69 -3.66 -1.48
N TYR A 726 -18.53 -4.43 -2.56
CA TYR A 726 -18.15 -3.91 -3.88
C TYR A 726 -19.16 -4.19 -4.99
N ASN A 727 -20.14 -5.07 -4.77
CA ASN A 727 -21.17 -5.41 -5.77
C ASN A 727 -22.52 -4.76 -5.44
N ASP A 728 -23.19 -4.27 -6.49
CA ASP A 728 -24.59 -3.78 -6.51
C ASP A 728 -25.64 -4.89 -6.26
N LEU A 729 -25.22 -6.07 -5.80
CA LEU A 729 -26.13 -7.15 -5.46
C LEU A 729 -26.86 -6.78 -4.17
N VAL A 730 -28.19 -6.76 -4.25
CA VAL A 730 -29.05 -6.54 -3.08
C VAL A 730 -28.70 -7.62 -2.05
N LYS A 731 -28.44 -7.25 -0.80
CA LYS A 731 -28.07 -8.19 0.28
C LYS A 731 -29.04 -9.37 0.40
N GLU A 732 -30.30 -9.15 0.06
CA GLU A 732 -31.35 -10.17 0.01
C GLU A 732 -31.07 -11.26 -1.06
N GLU A 733 -30.60 -10.88 -2.26
CA GLU A 733 -30.23 -11.83 -3.31
C GLU A 733 -29.01 -12.68 -2.93
N LEU A 734 -28.03 -12.06 -2.27
CA LEU A 734 -26.85 -12.77 -1.78
C LEU A 734 -27.20 -13.75 -0.66
N ASN A 735 -28.08 -13.34 0.26
CA ASN A 735 -28.61 -14.22 1.30
C ASN A 735 -29.44 -15.38 0.72
N MET A 736 -30.23 -15.14 -0.34
CA MET A 736 -30.95 -16.21 -1.04
C MET A 736 -30.00 -17.21 -1.72
N ILE A 737 -28.96 -16.72 -2.40
CA ILE A 737 -27.95 -17.57 -3.05
C ILE A 737 -27.18 -18.37 -1.99
N GLN A 738 -26.79 -17.73 -0.88
CA GLN A 738 -26.16 -18.42 0.24
C GLN A 738 -27.08 -19.48 0.85
N GLY A 739 -28.36 -19.16 1.08
CA GLY A 739 -29.36 -20.11 1.59
C GLY A 739 -29.55 -21.31 0.66
N ALA A 740 -29.64 -21.08 -0.66
CA ALA A 740 -29.74 -22.15 -1.66
C ALA A 740 -28.48 -23.02 -1.70
N LEU A 741 -27.30 -22.42 -1.56
CA LEU A 741 -26.03 -23.13 -1.46
C LEU A 741 -25.86 -23.84 -0.11
N GLU A 742 -26.52 -23.44 0.97
CA GLU A 742 -26.45 -24.12 2.27
C GLU A 742 -27.49 -25.24 2.43
N LEU A 743 -28.56 -25.22 1.63
CA LEU A 743 -29.67 -26.18 1.67
C LEU A 743 -29.21 -27.65 1.53
N ARG A 744 -28.21 -27.90 0.69
CA ARG A 744 -27.67 -29.25 0.45
C ARG A 744 -26.68 -29.73 1.53
N THR A 745 -26.24 -28.83 2.41
CA THR A 745 -25.30 -29.15 3.48
C THR A 745 -25.98 -29.29 4.83
N LYS A 746 -26.95 -28.43 5.13
CA LYS A 746 -27.71 -28.42 6.39
C LYS A 746 -28.67 -29.61 6.49
N THR A 747 -28.91 -30.05 7.72
CA THR A 747 -29.89 -31.09 8.04
C THR A 747 -31.14 -30.49 8.67
N VAL A 748 -32.18 -31.31 8.82
CA VAL A 748 -33.43 -30.97 9.49
C VAL A 748 -33.19 -30.52 10.93
N GLU A 749 -32.29 -31.18 11.65
CA GLU A 749 -31.92 -30.83 13.03
C GLU A 749 -31.43 -29.39 13.18
N ASP A 750 -30.70 -28.87 12.19
CA ASP A 750 -30.13 -27.51 12.22
C ASP A 750 -31.20 -26.40 12.17
N VAL A 751 -32.43 -26.72 11.75
CA VAL A 751 -33.50 -25.75 11.50
C VAL A 751 -34.81 -26.02 12.25
N MET A 752 -34.99 -27.20 12.85
CA MET A 752 -36.22 -27.53 13.58
C MET A 752 -36.33 -26.83 14.93
N THR A 753 -37.57 -26.61 15.38
CA THR A 753 -37.85 -26.17 16.76
C THR A 753 -37.96 -27.38 17.68
N LEU A 754 -37.27 -27.34 18.82
CA LEU A 754 -37.35 -28.39 19.83
C LEU A 754 -38.78 -28.52 20.38
N LEU A 755 -39.26 -29.76 20.58
CA LEU A 755 -40.62 -30.04 21.07
C LEU A 755 -40.95 -29.36 22.41
N SER A 756 -39.96 -29.13 23.28
CA SER A 756 -40.13 -28.40 24.54
C SER A 756 -40.60 -26.96 24.35
N ASN A 757 -40.26 -26.36 23.21
CA ASN A 757 -40.54 -24.98 22.87
C ASN A 757 -41.79 -24.86 21.97
N CYS A 758 -42.44 -25.97 21.65
CA CYS A 758 -43.66 -26.00 20.84
C CYS A 758 -44.90 -25.85 21.74
N PHE A 759 -45.80 -24.94 21.34
CA PHE A 759 -47.18 -24.92 21.85
C PHE A 759 -47.95 -26.10 21.27
N MET A 760 -48.56 -26.93 22.12
CA MET A 760 -49.15 -28.20 21.74
C MET A 760 -50.37 -28.50 22.61
N ILE A 761 -51.35 -29.21 22.05
CA ILE A 761 -52.63 -29.46 22.72
C ILE A 761 -52.87 -30.96 22.85
N HIS A 762 -53.44 -31.38 23.97
CA HIS A 762 -53.77 -32.79 24.20
C HIS A 762 -54.98 -33.21 23.35
N SER A 763 -54.97 -34.43 22.79
CA SER A 763 -56.03 -34.93 21.90
C SER A 763 -57.43 -34.90 22.50
N ASP A 764 -57.53 -35.11 23.81
CA ASP A 764 -58.80 -35.14 24.53
C ASP A 764 -59.21 -33.78 25.12
N ALA A 765 -58.52 -32.69 24.73
CA ALA A 765 -58.90 -31.34 25.13
C ALA A 765 -60.31 -31.00 24.62
N VAL A 766 -61.09 -30.31 25.45
CA VAL A 766 -62.43 -29.82 25.10
C VAL A 766 -62.29 -28.42 24.53
N LEU A 767 -62.87 -28.17 23.36
CA LEU A 767 -62.81 -26.88 22.67
C LEU A 767 -63.85 -25.91 23.26
N ASP A 768 -63.66 -25.54 24.53
CA ASP A 768 -64.46 -24.53 25.21
C ASP A 768 -63.93 -23.12 24.92
N PHE A 769 -64.64 -22.08 25.38
CA PHE A 769 -64.24 -20.69 25.16
C PHE A 769 -62.81 -20.38 25.63
N ASN A 770 -62.37 -20.98 26.74
CA ASN A 770 -61.03 -20.75 27.29
C ASN A 770 -59.94 -21.38 26.41
N THR A 771 -60.11 -22.64 26.02
CA THR A 771 -59.15 -23.38 25.19
C THR A 771 -59.08 -22.79 23.78
N MET A 772 -60.23 -22.41 23.22
CA MET A 772 -60.33 -21.73 21.93
C MET A 772 -59.64 -20.35 21.97
N SER A 773 -59.80 -19.60 23.07
CA SER A 773 -59.10 -18.33 23.26
C SER A 773 -57.59 -18.51 23.40
N GLU A 774 -57.13 -19.52 24.16
CA GLU A 774 -55.70 -19.83 24.31
C GLU A 774 -55.06 -20.22 22.97
N ILE A 775 -55.76 -21.00 22.14
CA ILE A 775 -55.35 -21.33 20.76
C ILE A 775 -55.17 -20.06 19.92
N MET A 776 -56.16 -19.16 19.95
CA MET A 776 -56.14 -17.94 19.15
C MET A 776 -55.08 -16.95 19.62
N GLU A 777 -54.90 -16.81 20.93
CA GLU A 777 -53.86 -15.97 21.55
C GLU A 777 -52.44 -16.48 21.27
N SER A 778 -52.26 -17.79 21.08
CA SER A 778 -50.96 -18.39 20.74
C SER A 778 -50.39 -17.87 19.41
N GLY A 779 -51.26 -17.41 18.49
CA GLY A 779 -50.86 -16.88 17.18
C GLY A 779 -50.32 -17.91 16.17
N TYR A 780 -50.30 -19.20 16.52
CA TYR A 780 -49.80 -20.27 15.64
C TYR A 780 -50.87 -20.77 14.68
N THR A 781 -50.52 -20.98 13.40
CA THR A 781 -51.48 -21.49 12.40
C THR A 781 -51.64 -23.01 12.42
N ARG A 782 -50.60 -23.74 12.84
CA ARG A 782 -50.53 -25.21 12.87
C ARG A 782 -50.01 -25.65 14.23
N ILE A 783 -50.82 -26.40 14.96
CA ILE A 783 -50.55 -26.76 16.36
C ILE A 783 -50.49 -28.29 16.46
N PRO A 784 -49.36 -28.87 16.90
CA PRO A 784 -49.25 -30.30 17.10
C PRO A 784 -50.20 -30.79 18.21
N VAL A 785 -50.87 -31.91 17.95
CA VAL A 785 -51.77 -32.59 18.88
C VAL A 785 -51.10 -33.87 19.36
N TYR A 786 -51.04 -34.06 20.68
CA TYR A 786 -50.38 -35.22 21.30
C TYR A 786 -51.36 -36.06 22.12
N GLU A 787 -51.08 -37.35 22.24
CA GLU A 787 -51.87 -38.30 23.04
C GLU A 787 -50.96 -38.96 24.11
N GLY A 788 -51.31 -38.78 25.38
CA GLY A 788 -50.51 -39.27 26.50
C GLY A 788 -49.25 -38.44 26.74
N GLU A 789 -48.12 -38.85 26.15
CA GLU A 789 -46.83 -38.14 26.29
C GLU A 789 -46.65 -37.07 25.19
N ARG A 790 -46.00 -35.95 25.52
CA ARG A 790 -45.76 -34.84 24.57
C ARG A 790 -44.82 -35.21 23.41
N THR A 791 -44.11 -36.33 23.50
CA THR A 791 -43.30 -36.90 22.42
C THR A 791 -44.14 -37.61 21.36
N ASN A 792 -45.36 -38.04 21.72
CA ASN A 792 -46.25 -38.81 20.87
C ASN A 792 -47.23 -37.88 20.12
N ILE A 793 -46.76 -37.30 19.02
CA ILE A 793 -47.58 -36.47 18.13
C ILE A 793 -48.46 -37.36 17.27
N VAL A 794 -49.77 -37.17 17.37
CA VAL A 794 -50.77 -37.97 16.64
C VAL A 794 -51.42 -37.21 15.50
N ASP A 795 -51.53 -35.87 15.60
CA ASP A 795 -52.23 -35.04 14.60
C ASP A 795 -51.69 -33.60 14.59
N ILE A 796 -52.09 -32.81 13.59
CA ILE A 796 -51.82 -31.36 13.52
C ILE A 796 -53.14 -30.62 13.37
N LEU A 797 -53.48 -29.82 14.38
CA LEU A 797 -54.63 -28.92 14.36
C LEU A 797 -54.30 -27.69 13.52
N PHE A 798 -55.10 -27.43 12.48
CA PHE A 798 -55.03 -26.19 11.73
C PHE A 798 -56.07 -25.23 12.31
N VAL A 799 -55.63 -24.05 12.77
CA VAL A 799 -56.53 -23.12 13.47
C VAL A 799 -57.72 -22.67 12.61
N LYS A 800 -57.58 -22.64 11.29
CA LYS A 800 -58.68 -22.34 10.35
C LYS A 800 -59.84 -23.34 10.45
N ASP A 801 -59.58 -24.59 10.86
CA ASP A 801 -60.60 -25.64 10.94
C ASP A 801 -61.53 -25.44 12.15
N LEU A 802 -61.12 -24.59 13.09
CA LEU A 802 -61.91 -24.16 14.23
C LEU A 802 -62.90 -23.04 13.89
N ALA A 803 -62.87 -22.47 12.67
CA ALA A 803 -63.68 -21.31 12.29
C ALA A 803 -65.21 -21.56 12.33
N PHE A 804 -65.63 -22.82 12.22
CA PHE A 804 -67.05 -23.23 12.27
C PHE A 804 -67.40 -24.04 13.52
N VAL A 805 -66.49 -24.11 14.49
CA VAL A 805 -66.72 -24.82 15.76
C VAL A 805 -67.29 -23.82 16.76
N ASP A 806 -68.52 -24.06 17.22
CA ASP A 806 -69.14 -23.26 18.26
C ASP A 806 -68.56 -23.67 19.63
N PRO A 807 -67.95 -22.75 20.40
CA PRO A 807 -67.44 -23.03 21.74
C PRO A 807 -68.51 -23.52 22.72
N ASP A 808 -69.78 -23.19 22.49
CA ASP A 808 -70.90 -23.62 23.33
C ASP A 808 -71.19 -25.13 23.19
N ASP A 809 -70.77 -25.77 22.08
CA ASP A 809 -70.96 -27.19 21.83
C ASP A 809 -69.98 -28.10 22.60
N CYS A 810 -68.94 -27.52 23.23
CA CYS A 810 -67.93 -28.25 24.03
C CYS A 810 -67.40 -29.51 23.32
N THR A 811 -67.13 -29.42 22.02
CA THR A 811 -66.67 -30.56 21.22
C THR A 811 -65.23 -30.92 21.59
N THR A 812 -64.94 -32.22 21.67
CA THR A 812 -63.57 -32.69 21.92
C THR A 812 -62.70 -32.51 20.68
N LEU A 813 -61.46 -32.07 20.86
CA LEU A 813 -60.49 -31.86 19.78
C LEU A 813 -60.32 -33.11 18.91
N LYS A 814 -60.32 -34.31 19.51
CA LYS A 814 -60.28 -35.61 18.82
C LYS A 814 -61.35 -35.78 17.72
N THR A 815 -62.51 -35.14 17.85
CA THR A 815 -63.59 -35.21 16.86
C THR A 815 -63.26 -34.35 15.65
N ILE A 816 -62.70 -33.16 15.89
CA ILE A 816 -62.28 -32.23 14.84
C ILE A 816 -61.08 -32.78 14.08
N THR A 817 -60.06 -33.27 14.80
CA THR A 817 -58.86 -33.81 14.17
C THR A 817 -59.15 -35.07 13.36
N LYS A 818 -60.05 -35.96 13.84
CA LYS A 818 -60.52 -37.11 13.04
C LYS A 818 -61.33 -36.72 11.80
N PHE A 819 -62.06 -35.61 11.84
CA PHE A 819 -62.89 -35.16 10.73
C PHE A 819 -62.04 -34.59 9.59
N TYR A 820 -61.07 -33.74 9.91
CA TYR A 820 -60.19 -33.11 8.91
C TYR A 820 -58.97 -33.97 8.54
N ASN A 821 -58.47 -34.77 9.49
CA ASN A 821 -57.43 -35.79 9.34
C ASN A 821 -56.20 -35.31 8.55
N HIS A 822 -55.47 -34.35 9.12
CA HIS A 822 -54.25 -33.83 8.49
C HIS A 822 -53.08 -34.79 8.71
N PRO A 823 -52.42 -35.28 7.65
CA PRO A 823 -51.32 -36.23 7.80
C PRO A 823 -50.12 -35.59 8.50
N VAL A 824 -49.59 -36.27 9.52
CA VAL A 824 -48.34 -35.91 10.19
C VAL A 824 -47.17 -36.56 9.47
N HIS A 825 -46.21 -35.75 9.02
CA HIS A 825 -45.00 -36.23 8.36
C HIS A 825 -43.87 -36.35 9.37
N PHE A 826 -43.33 -37.56 9.51
CA PHE A 826 -42.17 -37.85 10.35
C PHE A 826 -40.93 -37.99 9.48
N VAL A 827 -39.88 -37.28 9.84
CA VAL A 827 -38.60 -37.26 9.13
C VAL A 827 -37.44 -37.44 10.11
N PHE A 828 -36.35 -38.04 9.64
CA PHE A 828 -35.17 -38.22 10.49
C PHE A 828 -34.39 -36.89 10.62
N HIS A 829 -33.80 -36.67 11.78
CA HIS A 829 -33.09 -35.42 12.11
C HIS A 829 -31.89 -35.14 11.20
N ASP A 830 -31.25 -36.19 10.67
CA ASP A 830 -30.11 -36.13 9.74
C ASP A 830 -30.52 -35.96 8.27
N THR A 831 -31.82 -35.93 7.99
CA THR A 831 -32.33 -35.75 6.62
C THR A 831 -31.91 -34.37 6.11
N LYS A 832 -31.46 -34.32 4.85
CA LYS A 832 -30.97 -33.08 4.22
C LYS A 832 -32.12 -32.18 3.80
N LEU A 833 -31.93 -30.86 3.90
CA LEU A 833 -33.00 -29.90 3.59
C LEU A 833 -33.40 -29.89 2.10
N ASP A 834 -32.53 -30.31 1.18
CA ASP A 834 -32.89 -30.47 -0.23
C ASP A 834 -33.86 -31.64 -0.45
N SER A 835 -33.63 -32.77 0.22
CA SER A 835 -34.55 -33.91 0.21
C SER A 835 -35.89 -33.57 0.87
N MET A 836 -35.87 -32.83 1.98
CA MET A 836 -37.08 -32.33 2.64
C MET A 836 -37.91 -31.41 1.75
N LEU A 837 -37.25 -30.52 1.00
CA LEU A 837 -37.94 -29.61 0.08
C LEU A 837 -38.63 -30.38 -1.05
N GLU A 838 -38.05 -31.48 -1.52
CA GLU A 838 -38.70 -32.37 -2.48
C GLU A 838 -39.89 -33.12 -1.87
N GLU A 839 -39.81 -33.53 -0.60
CA GLU A 839 -40.95 -34.12 0.10
C GLU A 839 -42.10 -33.12 0.25
N PHE A 840 -41.83 -31.87 0.65
CA PHE A 840 -42.86 -30.84 0.73
C PHE A 840 -43.54 -30.58 -0.63
N LYS A 841 -42.77 -30.59 -1.73
CA LYS A 841 -43.31 -30.45 -3.09
C LYS A 841 -44.19 -31.61 -3.57
N LYS A 842 -44.11 -32.79 -2.93
CA LYS A 842 -44.96 -33.95 -3.25
C LYS A 842 -46.28 -33.95 -2.47
N VAL A 843 -46.36 -33.13 -1.42
CA VAL A 843 -47.47 -33.09 -0.45
C VAL A 843 -48.41 -31.89 -0.70
N GLU A 844 -47.95 -30.86 -1.40
CA GLU A 844 -48.82 -29.89 -2.12
C GLU A 844 -49.40 -30.50 -3.40
#